data_AF-A0A1G9D5L8-F1
#
_entry.id   AF-A0A1G9D5L8-F1
#
_cell.length_a   1.000
_cell.length_b   1.000
_cell.length_c   1.000
_cell.angle_alpha   90.00
_cell.angle_beta   90.00
_cell.angle_gamma   90.00
#
_symmetry.space_group_name_H-M   'P 1'
#
loop_
_entity.id
_entity.type
_entity.pdbx_description
1 polymer ?
#
loop_
_entity_poly.entity_id
_entity_poly.type
_entity_poly.pdbx_seq_one_letter_code
_entity_poly.pdbx_strand_id
1 'polypeptide(L)'
;MVHQSPELDVRADAVLLRAPGLGELRLGIRLGGTDLDIDSQLVRTTEREVEDEWTARSGKAVGTHRYRHTEQVHELRHASGLDWQVHVRTGADGTAVRYAAARLEGHHRLDADRTRLHLSQPGPDRADLDSAGLDRASIDRPTRVWALDYQTWYETPRFGADLPDLADGAYGFPFLVRTGDACVLATESGIDGRFSGAHAETADGVLAFVLAEPYEVTRGPLTPWRVFLTGSLARIVESRFVDELAPAPLEATGDTSWVRPGRAAWSWWSDFYSGAQLDRQRHFVDAAARLGWEHLLIDCGWDETWVPEIVAYASRRGIQVHLWAVWHDLDGPEGLAKLALWRSWGVAGVKVDFMESESKDRYRWYDTVLAETARLGLHVNFHGSVIPRGWARTWPQVVGYEAIRGSEYYVFFADTPLSAAHNVIQPFTRNVAGAMDYTPVAFGAPGRTTSDAHELALSVAFECGITHFADDVDAYLARPHAARFLAELAPAWDETLLLAGDPDREAVVARRSGDRWFIGAIATGEARTITVPLDRLGIDGYEAWTVSDGEDGLTAAQSTVDGLLTVDLAEHGGFAAILAPVGTLLRAAPRPELAAPYLEPAIALADADGAAEIATEPGAALRLAPGWTADDLGGGRWRVRAPRSLAPGRAGVVTVEIPGPDGPAAFAPGPEVPVVAHARVVRPLTEGTHRLSALSMTAFANESGPVERDTSNGGGNPADGRPMSIAGTGFTDGLGASTPSRIDLHPGGTADRLTLRVGVDDETPGTAARVSVHGDGREIFAAVVASGQPAVAVDLDLTGVTALSLRSDALPEHAEPAHVDWAAGRLHVGGTPSADTAPGDDARAAIKE
;
A
#
# COMPACT_ATOMS: atom_id res chain seq x y z
N MET A 1 31.25 -13.24 -27.44
CA MET A 1 30.26 -12.85 -28.46
C MET A 1 30.58 -11.44 -28.91
N VAL A 2 30.68 -11.22 -30.22
CA VAL A 2 30.73 -9.86 -30.78
C VAL A 2 29.40 -9.20 -30.41
N HIS A 3 29.41 -8.11 -29.64
CA HIS A 3 28.20 -7.34 -29.39
C HIS A 3 27.71 -6.83 -30.74
N GLN A 4 26.71 -7.50 -31.32
CA GLN A 4 26.01 -6.96 -32.48
C GLN A 4 25.20 -5.76 -31.97
N SER A 5 25.54 -4.56 -32.44
CA SER A 5 24.70 -3.39 -32.19
C SER A 5 23.33 -3.61 -32.85
N PRO A 6 22.25 -3.05 -32.28
CA PRO A 6 20.95 -3.07 -32.95
C PRO A 6 21.06 -2.47 -34.35
N GLU A 7 20.32 -3.06 -35.30
CA GLU A 7 20.27 -2.60 -36.69
C GLU A 7 18.83 -2.31 -37.10
N LEU A 8 18.59 -1.09 -37.59
CA LEU A 8 17.30 -0.65 -38.09
C LEU A 8 17.26 -0.78 -39.62
N ASP A 9 16.36 -1.62 -40.12
CA ASP A 9 16.05 -1.78 -41.54
C ASP A 9 14.75 -1.02 -41.86
N VAL A 10 14.86 0.03 -42.69
CA VAL A 10 13.72 0.87 -43.09
C VAL A 10 13.32 0.52 -44.52
N ARG A 11 12.15 -0.10 -44.64
CA ARG A 11 11.51 -0.49 -45.91
C ARG A 11 10.34 0.44 -46.20
N ALA A 12 9.85 0.39 -47.44
CA ALA A 12 8.70 1.20 -47.84
C ALA A 12 7.43 0.86 -47.05
N ASP A 13 7.29 -0.38 -46.58
CA ASP A 13 6.09 -0.91 -45.93
C ASP A 13 6.29 -1.28 -44.44
N ALA A 14 7.49 -1.04 -43.89
CA ALA A 14 7.80 -1.32 -42.49
C ALA A 14 9.11 -0.67 -42.03
N VAL A 15 9.17 -0.39 -40.72
CA VAL A 15 10.42 -0.16 -39.99
C VAL A 15 10.68 -1.39 -39.12
N LEU A 16 11.84 -2.01 -39.29
CA LEU A 16 12.21 -3.27 -38.64
C LEU A 16 13.47 -3.08 -37.79
N LEU A 17 13.49 -3.63 -36.59
CA LEU A 17 14.65 -3.65 -35.71
C LEU A 17 15.12 -5.07 -35.49
N ARG A 18 16.42 -5.30 -35.66
CA ARG A 18 17.11 -6.52 -35.25
C ARG A 18 18.01 -6.18 -34.06
N ALA A 19 17.85 -6.89 -32.96
CA ALA A 19 18.62 -6.64 -31.73
C ALA A 19 19.07 -7.96 -31.08
N PRO A 20 20.17 -7.97 -30.31
CA PRO A 20 20.67 -9.20 -29.69
C PRO A 20 19.64 -9.91 -28.80
N GLY A 21 19.50 -11.23 -28.99
CA GLY A 21 18.57 -12.06 -28.22
C GLY A 21 17.10 -11.79 -28.51
N LEU A 22 16.80 -10.94 -29.49
CA LEU A 22 15.45 -10.56 -29.89
C LEU A 22 15.28 -10.89 -31.38
N GLY A 23 14.13 -11.43 -31.75
CA GLY A 23 13.78 -11.61 -33.16
C GLY A 23 13.64 -10.27 -33.89
N GLU A 24 13.17 -10.32 -35.14
CA GLU A 24 12.81 -9.10 -35.86
C GLU A 24 11.58 -8.43 -35.22
N LEU A 25 11.73 -7.17 -34.80
CA LEU A 25 10.59 -6.36 -34.34
C LEU A 25 10.13 -5.45 -35.46
N ARG A 26 8.82 -5.42 -35.69
CA ARG A 26 8.19 -4.33 -36.42
C ARG A 26 7.97 -3.16 -35.48
N LEU A 27 8.36 -1.97 -35.88
CA LEU A 27 8.23 -0.74 -35.10
C LEU A 27 7.29 0.24 -35.80
N GLY A 28 6.62 1.10 -35.03
CA GLY A 28 5.76 2.15 -35.59
C GLY A 28 4.73 2.70 -34.63
N ILE A 29 4.17 3.85 -35.02
CA ILE A 29 2.99 4.46 -34.39
C ILE A 29 2.06 5.04 -35.45
N ARG A 30 0.78 5.14 -35.13
CA ARG A 30 -0.20 5.92 -35.90
C ARG A 30 -0.46 7.25 -35.20
N LEU A 31 -0.24 8.34 -35.93
CA LEU A 31 -0.38 9.71 -35.42
C LEU A 31 -1.28 10.53 -36.35
N GLY A 32 -2.39 11.03 -35.84
CA GLY A 32 -3.36 11.82 -36.61
C GLY A 32 -3.88 11.08 -37.86
N GLY A 33 -4.08 9.76 -37.76
CA GLY A 33 -4.49 8.88 -38.85
C GLY A 33 -3.36 8.45 -39.80
N THR A 34 -2.12 8.89 -39.57
CA THR A 34 -0.95 8.55 -40.42
C THR A 34 -0.11 7.46 -39.77
N ASP A 35 0.09 6.34 -40.48
CA ASP A 35 0.99 5.25 -40.08
C ASP A 35 2.44 5.64 -40.38
N LEU A 36 3.21 6.02 -39.36
CA LEU A 36 4.56 6.56 -39.58
C LEU A 36 5.59 5.50 -40.00
N ASP A 37 5.34 4.21 -39.77
CA ASP A 37 6.19 3.10 -40.20
C ASP A 37 6.12 2.78 -41.70
N ILE A 38 5.14 3.36 -42.41
CA ILE A 38 4.95 3.17 -43.86
C ILE A 38 5.47 4.42 -44.57
N ASP A 39 6.08 4.26 -45.75
CA ASP A 39 6.58 5.37 -46.58
C ASP A 39 7.53 6.33 -45.84
N SER A 40 8.25 5.81 -44.84
CA SER A 40 9.32 6.52 -44.14
C SER A 40 10.68 6.16 -44.70
N GLN A 41 11.61 7.11 -44.64
CA GLN A 41 13.01 6.90 -44.97
C GLN A 41 13.90 7.29 -43.80
N LEU A 42 14.97 6.53 -43.56
CA LEU A 42 16.00 6.88 -42.59
C LEU A 42 16.76 8.12 -43.08
N VAL A 43 16.77 9.17 -42.27
CA VAL A 43 17.51 10.42 -42.52
C VAL A 43 18.89 10.33 -41.88
N ARG A 44 18.95 9.92 -40.61
CA ARG A 44 20.18 9.89 -39.83
C ARG A 44 20.06 8.93 -38.66
N THR A 45 21.16 8.27 -38.32
CA THR A 45 21.33 7.59 -37.02
C THR A 45 22.36 8.34 -36.20
N THR A 46 22.09 8.50 -34.91
CA THR A 46 23.07 8.95 -33.91
C THR A 46 23.17 7.92 -32.81
N GLU A 47 24.35 7.76 -32.23
CA GLU A 47 24.60 6.83 -31.13
C GLU A 47 25.30 7.58 -30.00
N ARG A 48 24.96 7.23 -28.77
CA ARG A 48 25.63 7.71 -27.56
C ARG A 48 25.59 6.68 -26.45
N GLU A 49 26.52 6.79 -25.53
CA GLU A 49 26.43 6.12 -24.23
C GLU A 49 25.58 6.96 -23.28
N VAL A 50 24.70 6.29 -22.55
CA VAL A 50 23.85 6.86 -21.50
C VAL A 50 24.28 6.19 -20.20
N GLU A 51 24.86 6.98 -19.31
CA GLU A 51 25.24 6.57 -17.96
C GLU A 51 24.39 7.36 -16.97
N ASP A 52 23.94 6.69 -15.92
CA ASP A 52 23.29 7.36 -14.79
C ASP A 52 23.58 6.62 -13.48
N GLU A 53 23.37 7.33 -12.38
CA GLU A 53 23.44 6.83 -11.02
C GLU A 53 22.15 7.19 -10.28
N TRP A 54 21.56 6.23 -9.58
CA TRP A 54 20.38 6.49 -8.75
C TRP A 54 20.43 5.69 -7.46
N THR A 55 19.69 6.12 -6.44
CA THR A 55 19.60 5.41 -5.16
C THR A 55 18.22 4.83 -4.97
N ALA A 56 18.13 3.50 -4.94
CA ALA A 56 16.90 2.77 -4.66
C ALA A 56 16.62 2.73 -3.16
N ARG A 57 15.37 3.02 -2.76
CA ARG A 57 14.91 2.93 -1.36
C ARG A 57 14.21 1.60 -1.04
N SER A 58 13.71 0.92 -2.06
CA SER A 58 13.03 -0.37 -2.01
C SER A 58 13.35 -1.16 -3.30
N GLY A 59 12.82 -2.38 -3.43
CA GLY A 59 12.99 -3.20 -4.64
C GLY A 59 13.93 -4.40 -4.45
N LYS A 60 14.35 -4.99 -5.57
CA LYS A 60 15.27 -6.16 -5.63
C LYS A 60 16.63 -5.90 -5.00
N ALA A 61 17.07 -4.64 -4.95
CA ALA A 61 18.26 -4.22 -4.23
C ALA A 61 18.17 -2.73 -3.89
N VAL A 62 18.32 -2.38 -2.61
CA VAL A 62 18.42 -1.00 -2.16
C VAL A 62 19.83 -0.44 -2.36
N GLY A 63 19.99 0.88 -2.19
CA GLY A 63 21.27 1.56 -2.29
C GLY A 63 21.56 2.13 -3.68
N THR A 64 22.81 2.55 -3.87
CA THR A 64 23.23 3.25 -5.09
C THR A 64 23.52 2.28 -6.23
N HIS A 65 22.84 2.49 -7.36
CA HIS A 65 22.97 1.72 -8.59
C HIS A 65 23.53 2.60 -9.70
N ARG A 66 24.39 2.01 -10.53
CA ARG A 66 24.93 2.62 -11.74
C ARG A 66 24.65 1.73 -12.91
N TYR A 67 24.25 2.33 -14.02
CA TYR A 67 24.08 1.61 -15.27
C TYR A 67 24.73 2.36 -16.42
N ARG A 68 25.03 1.61 -17.48
CA ARG A 68 25.46 2.13 -18.77
C ARG A 68 24.62 1.45 -19.85
N HIS A 69 24.09 2.25 -20.76
CA HIS A 69 23.34 1.79 -21.91
C HIS A 69 23.87 2.45 -23.17
N THR A 70 23.81 1.74 -24.29
CA THR A 70 23.99 2.35 -25.61
C THR A 70 22.63 2.81 -26.10
N GLU A 71 22.51 4.07 -26.52
CA GLU A 71 21.29 4.64 -27.10
C GLU A 71 21.54 5.05 -28.56
N GLN A 72 20.75 4.47 -29.46
CA GLN A 72 20.68 4.85 -30.86
C GLN A 72 19.39 5.63 -31.10
N VAL A 73 19.51 6.80 -31.74
CA VAL A 73 18.37 7.59 -32.20
C VAL A 73 18.39 7.63 -33.72
N HIS A 74 17.38 7.01 -34.30
CA HIS A 74 17.14 7.00 -35.74
C HIS A 74 16.13 8.10 -36.07
N GLU A 75 16.54 9.09 -36.84
CA GLU A 75 15.69 10.13 -37.39
C GLU A 75 15.13 9.66 -38.73
N LEU A 76 13.81 9.65 -38.86
CA LEU A 76 13.08 9.24 -40.06
C LEU A 76 12.24 10.40 -40.60
N ARG A 77 12.03 10.40 -41.91
CA ARG A 77 11.12 11.32 -42.59
C ARG A 77 10.05 10.53 -43.33
N HIS A 78 8.80 10.76 -42.95
CA HIS A 78 7.63 10.21 -43.63
C HIS A 78 7.36 10.97 -44.94
N ALA A 79 6.72 10.32 -45.93
CA ALA A 79 6.38 10.92 -47.22
C ALA A 79 5.48 12.16 -47.14
N SER A 80 4.72 12.33 -46.04
CA SER A 80 3.95 13.56 -45.76
C SER A 80 4.83 14.77 -45.40
N GLY A 81 6.14 14.57 -45.20
CA GLY A 81 7.08 15.58 -44.73
C GLY A 81 7.26 15.63 -43.21
N LEU A 82 6.57 14.76 -42.46
CA LEU A 82 6.70 14.67 -41.00
C LEU A 82 8.01 13.98 -40.60
N ASP A 83 8.79 14.65 -39.75
CA ASP A 83 9.99 14.08 -39.11
C ASP A 83 9.59 13.38 -37.79
N TRP A 84 10.05 12.14 -37.61
CA TRP A 84 9.87 11.36 -36.38
C TRP A 84 11.14 10.56 -36.07
N GLN A 85 11.18 9.94 -34.89
CA GLN A 85 12.36 9.28 -34.37
C GLN A 85 11.99 7.95 -33.71
N VAL A 86 12.88 6.97 -33.90
CA VAL A 86 12.92 5.73 -33.13
C VAL A 86 14.14 5.79 -32.22
N HIS A 87 13.91 5.74 -30.92
CA HIS A 87 14.95 5.67 -29.90
C HIS A 87 15.07 4.21 -29.47
N VAL A 88 16.25 3.62 -29.63
CA VAL A 88 16.58 2.26 -29.22
C VAL A 88 17.62 2.36 -28.12
N ARG A 89 17.35 1.76 -26.96
CA ARG A 89 18.30 1.67 -25.86
C ARG A 89 18.60 0.21 -25.56
N THR A 90 19.88 -0.15 -25.53
CA THR A 90 20.34 -1.52 -25.24
C THR A 90 21.19 -1.51 -23.98
N GLY A 91 20.79 -2.33 -23.01
CA GLY A 91 21.51 -2.59 -21.77
C GLY A 91 22.05 -4.02 -21.71
N ALA A 92 22.58 -4.40 -20.54
CA ALA A 92 23.10 -5.75 -20.32
C ALA A 92 22.01 -6.84 -20.36
N ASP A 93 20.76 -6.46 -20.08
CA ASP A 93 19.65 -7.40 -19.87
C ASP A 93 18.59 -7.35 -20.96
N GLY A 94 18.67 -6.42 -21.91
CA GLY A 94 17.62 -6.24 -22.88
C GLY A 94 17.73 -5.02 -23.78
N THR A 95 16.68 -4.82 -24.57
CA THR A 95 16.51 -3.70 -25.49
C THR A 95 15.17 -3.03 -25.24
N ALA A 96 15.15 -1.70 -25.32
CA ALA A 96 13.95 -0.90 -25.18
C ALA A 96 13.79 0.07 -26.35
N VAL A 97 12.54 0.31 -26.76
CA VAL A 97 12.20 1.20 -27.88
C VAL A 97 11.18 2.24 -27.44
N ARG A 98 11.36 3.49 -27.88
CA ARG A 98 10.32 4.52 -27.80
C ARG A 98 10.32 5.41 -29.04
N TYR A 99 9.22 6.11 -29.24
CA TYR A 99 9.00 6.96 -30.40
C TYR A 99 9.01 8.43 -30.01
N ALA A 100 9.56 9.28 -30.87
CA ALA A 100 9.47 10.72 -30.70
C ALA A 100 9.06 11.42 -32.00
N ALA A 101 8.18 12.41 -31.93
CA ALA A 101 7.97 13.36 -33.04
C ALA A 101 8.21 14.79 -32.55
N ALA A 102 9.38 15.03 -31.96
CA ALA A 102 9.68 16.21 -31.14
C ALA A 102 9.51 17.58 -31.83
N ARG A 103 9.53 17.63 -33.17
CA ARG A 103 9.31 18.86 -33.97
C ARG A 103 7.83 19.14 -34.27
N LEU A 104 6.94 18.27 -33.83
CA LEU A 104 5.50 18.39 -34.06
C LEU A 104 4.89 19.39 -33.06
N GLU A 105 4.29 20.45 -33.59
CA GLU A 105 3.61 21.49 -32.82
C GLU A 105 2.08 21.34 -32.87
N GLY A 106 1.39 21.74 -31.81
CA GLY A 106 -0.07 21.70 -31.72
C GLY A 106 -0.64 20.42 -31.11
N HIS A 107 -1.96 20.30 -31.13
CA HIS A 107 -2.68 19.13 -30.63
C HIS A 107 -2.75 18.04 -31.70
N HIS A 108 -2.27 16.85 -31.36
CA HIS A 108 -2.30 15.66 -32.22
C HIS A 108 -2.82 14.47 -31.44
N ARG A 109 -3.35 13.48 -32.15
CA ARG A 109 -3.82 12.24 -31.53
C ARG A 109 -2.87 11.09 -31.84
N LEU A 110 -2.39 10.40 -30.81
CA LEU A 110 -1.75 9.11 -30.99
C LEU A 110 -2.85 8.06 -31.08
N ASP A 111 -3.04 7.50 -32.27
CA ASP A 111 -4.14 6.58 -32.56
C ASP A 111 -3.80 5.13 -32.23
N ALA A 112 -2.54 4.73 -32.40
CA ALA A 112 -2.11 3.35 -32.18
C ALA A 112 -0.60 3.23 -31.96
N ASP A 113 -0.22 2.24 -31.17
CA ASP A 113 1.08 1.60 -31.23
C ASP A 113 1.05 0.50 -32.32
N ARG A 114 2.14 0.37 -33.07
CA ARG A 114 2.29 -0.62 -34.15
C ARG A 114 3.50 -1.52 -33.93
N THR A 115 4.05 -1.53 -32.72
CA THR A 115 5.14 -2.42 -32.29
C THR A 115 4.66 -3.87 -32.27
N ARG A 116 5.37 -4.75 -32.99
CA ARG A 116 5.05 -6.19 -33.05
C ARG A 116 6.30 -7.05 -32.95
N LEU A 117 6.19 -8.17 -32.25
CA LEU A 117 7.22 -9.19 -32.09
C LEU A 117 6.67 -10.55 -32.55
N HIS A 118 7.37 -11.22 -33.46
CA HIS A 118 7.08 -12.61 -33.80
C HIS A 118 7.58 -13.54 -32.69
N LEU A 119 6.67 -14.33 -32.10
CA LEU A 119 6.98 -15.22 -30.98
C LEU A 119 7.67 -16.52 -31.40
N SER A 120 7.54 -16.89 -32.67
CA SER A 120 8.00 -18.18 -33.24
C SER A 120 9.30 -18.11 -34.05
N GLN A 121 10.00 -16.97 -34.08
CA GLN A 121 11.31 -16.93 -34.76
C GLN A 121 12.39 -17.62 -33.91
N PRO A 122 13.31 -18.36 -34.55
CA PRO A 122 14.35 -19.08 -33.82
C PRO A 122 15.16 -18.09 -32.97
N GLY A 123 15.55 -18.54 -31.78
CA GLY A 123 16.56 -17.86 -30.98
C GLY A 123 17.88 -17.66 -31.77
N PRO A 124 18.91 -17.05 -31.16
CA PRO A 124 20.12 -16.60 -31.83
C PRO A 124 20.73 -17.66 -32.76
N ASP A 125 21.40 -17.17 -33.81
CA ASP A 125 21.91 -17.97 -34.93
C ASP A 125 22.63 -19.24 -34.43
N ARG A 126 22.41 -20.35 -35.14
CA ARG A 126 22.80 -21.72 -34.74
C ARG A 126 24.30 -21.88 -34.43
N ALA A 127 25.11 -20.90 -34.84
CA ALA A 127 26.55 -20.80 -34.59
C ALA A 127 26.93 -20.18 -33.22
N ASP A 128 26.06 -19.37 -32.60
CA ASP A 128 26.35 -18.74 -31.30
C ASP A 128 26.11 -19.70 -30.13
N LEU A 129 25.19 -20.67 -30.29
CA LEU A 129 24.81 -21.64 -29.25
C LEU A 129 25.81 -22.80 -29.07
N ASP A 130 26.57 -23.16 -30.11
CA ASP A 130 27.63 -24.19 -30.03
C ASP A 130 28.80 -23.75 -29.14
N SER A 131 28.98 -22.45 -28.93
CA SER A 131 30.01 -21.89 -28.05
C SER A 131 29.65 -21.93 -26.55
N ALA A 132 28.41 -22.30 -26.21
CA ALA A 132 27.88 -22.34 -24.85
C ALA A 132 27.71 -23.76 -24.26
N GLY A 133 28.01 -24.82 -25.02
CA GLY A 133 28.03 -26.21 -24.50
C GLY A 133 26.66 -26.81 -24.17
N LEU A 134 25.61 -26.46 -24.92
CA LEU A 134 24.23 -26.88 -24.64
C LEU A 134 23.83 -28.21 -25.32
N ASP A 135 22.91 -28.94 -24.69
CA ASP A 135 22.41 -30.26 -25.10
C ASP A 135 21.44 -30.17 -26.31
N ARG A 136 21.54 -31.12 -27.24
CA ARG A 136 20.71 -31.17 -28.47
C ARG A 136 19.21 -31.33 -28.16
N ALA A 137 18.84 -31.79 -26.98
CA ALA A 137 17.44 -31.92 -26.53
C ALA A 137 16.74 -30.59 -26.22
N SER A 138 17.45 -29.46 -26.08
CA SER A 138 16.83 -28.14 -25.86
C SER A 138 16.36 -27.46 -27.15
N ILE A 139 16.82 -27.93 -28.31
CA ILE A 139 16.55 -27.34 -29.63
C ILE A 139 15.13 -27.68 -30.16
N ASP A 140 14.58 -28.84 -29.78
CA ASP A 140 13.25 -29.31 -30.25
C ASP A 140 12.10 -28.97 -29.27
N ARG A 141 12.35 -28.14 -28.24
CA ARG A 141 11.31 -27.76 -27.28
C ARG A 141 10.32 -26.78 -27.92
N PRO A 142 9.00 -26.99 -27.77
CA PRO A 142 8.01 -26.02 -28.25
C PRO A 142 8.18 -24.68 -27.53
N THR A 143 7.93 -23.58 -28.24
CA THR A 143 7.89 -22.26 -27.62
C THR A 143 6.80 -22.23 -26.56
N ARG A 144 7.16 -21.82 -25.35
CA ARG A 144 6.26 -21.75 -24.20
C ARG A 144 6.10 -20.32 -23.74
N VAL A 145 4.88 -19.97 -23.34
CA VAL A 145 4.45 -18.63 -22.98
C VAL A 145 3.89 -18.65 -21.57
N TRP A 146 4.20 -17.63 -20.77
CA TRP A 146 3.52 -17.36 -19.50
C TRP A 146 2.89 -15.98 -19.56
N ALA A 147 1.56 -15.96 -19.49
CA ALA A 147 0.73 -14.80 -19.76
C ALA A 147 -0.33 -14.61 -18.67
N LEU A 148 -1.09 -13.53 -18.82
CA LEU A 148 -2.17 -13.09 -17.96
C LEU A 148 -3.28 -12.52 -18.84
N ASP A 149 -4.53 -12.96 -18.69
CA ASP A 149 -5.65 -12.37 -19.45
C ASP A 149 -5.85 -10.90 -19.05
N TYR A 150 -5.90 -10.00 -20.03
CA TYR A 150 -5.86 -8.56 -19.74
C TYR A 150 -7.13 -8.06 -19.03
N GLN A 151 -6.92 -7.42 -17.88
CA GLN A 151 -7.85 -6.50 -17.24
C GLN A 151 -7.07 -5.29 -16.70
N THR A 152 -7.72 -4.15 -16.51
CA THR A 152 -7.06 -2.87 -16.22
C THR A 152 -6.41 -2.80 -14.82
N TRP A 153 -6.65 -3.78 -13.97
CA TRP A 153 -6.06 -3.92 -12.63
C TRP A 153 -5.26 -5.22 -12.43
N TYR A 154 -5.05 -6.03 -13.49
CA TYR A 154 -4.06 -7.11 -13.54
C TYR A 154 -4.20 -8.29 -12.53
N GLU A 155 -5.39 -8.51 -11.95
CA GLU A 155 -5.67 -9.63 -11.01
C GLU A 155 -6.26 -10.92 -11.62
N THR A 156 -5.98 -11.25 -12.88
CA THR A 156 -6.34 -12.58 -13.42
C THR A 156 -5.24 -13.60 -13.12
N PRO A 157 -5.56 -14.90 -13.02
CA PRO A 157 -4.53 -15.92 -12.80
C PRO A 157 -3.54 -15.95 -13.97
N ARG A 158 -2.24 -15.89 -13.68
CA ARG A 158 -1.21 -16.23 -14.66
C ARG A 158 -1.21 -17.72 -14.97
N PHE A 159 -0.96 -18.05 -16.24
CA PHE A 159 -0.90 -19.42 -16.73
C PHE A 159 0.22 -19.60 -17.75
N GLY A 160 0.63 -20.87 -17.95
CA GLY A 160 1.59 -21.26 -18.97
C GLY A 160 0.92 -22.02 -20.12
N ALA A 161 1.21 -21.66 -21.36
CA ALA A 161 0.68 -22.31 -22.57
C ALA A 161 1.79 -22.54 -23.60
N ASP A 162 1.68 -23.62 -24.38
CA ASP A 162 2.51 -23.77 -25.57
C ASP A 162 1.97 -22.80 -26.63
N LEU A 163 2.85 -22.17 -27.40
CA LEU A 163 2.48 -21.10 -28.34
C LEU A 163 1.33 -21.48 -29.31
N PRO A 164 1.24 -22.73 -29.85
CA PRO A 164 0.11 -23.13 -30.69
C PRO A 164 -1.23 -23.24 -29.95
N ASP A 165 -1.21 -23.41 -28.63
CA ASP A 165 -2.39 -23.55 -27.78
C ASP A 165 -2.78 -22.22 -27.09
N LEU A 166 -1.96 -21.19 -27.22
CA LEU A 166 -2.28 -19.84 -26.75
C LEU A 166 -3.43 -19.27 -27.59
N ALA A 167 -4.53 -18.91 -26.94
CA ALA A 167 -5.67 -18.32 -27.63
C ALA A 167 -5.34 -16.93 -28.20
N ASP A 168 -5.94 -16.58 -29.32
CA ASP A 168 -5.91 -15.19 -29.79
C ASP A 168 -6.67 -14.29 -28.80
N GLY A 169 -6.09 -13.17 -28.39
CA GLY A 169 -6.69 -12.32 -27.37
C GLY A 169 -5.77 -11.26 -26.79
N ALA A 170 -6.30 -10.54 -25.80
CA ALA A 170 -5.62 -9.48 -25.07
C ALA A 170 -5.02 -10.02 -23.76
N TYR A 171 -3.76 -9.70 -23.53
CA TYR A 171 -2.96 -10.16 -22.40
C TYR A 171 -2.27 -9.01 -21.69
N GLY A 172 -2.23 -9.06 -20.36
CA GLY A 172 -1.55 -8.08 -19.53
C GLY A 172 -0.03 -8.27 -19.52
N PHE A 173 0.71 -7.17 -19.48
CA PHE A 173 2.14 -7.18 -19.18
C PHE A 173 2.42 -7.55 -17.71
N PRO A 174 3.64 -8.02 -17.37
CA PRO A 174 4.66 -8.54 -18.28
C PRO A 174 4.24 -9.84 -18.98
N PHE A 175 4.74 -10.06 -20.18
CA PHE A 175 4.47 -11.25 -21.01
C PHE A 175 5.78 -11.99 -21.28
N LEU A 176 5.92 -13.23 -20.79
CA LEU A 176 7.16 -14.02 -20.90
C LEU A 176 7.03 -15.10 -21.97
N VAL A 177 8.06 -15.24 -22.80
CA VAL A 177 8.17 -16.30 -23.81
C VAL A 177 9.53 -16.98 -23.68
N ARG A 178 9.54 -18.31 -23.80
CA ARG A 178 10.75 -19.13 -23.89
C ARG A 178 10.76 -19.91 -25.20
N THR A 179 11.83 -19.78 -25.96
CA THR A 179 12.11 -20.55 -27.19
C THR A 179 13.48 -21.23 -27.02
N GLY A 180 13.49 -22.55 -26.90
CA GLY A 180 14.67 -23.29 -26.44
C GLY A 180 15.08 -22.84 -25.03
N ASP A 181 16.33 -22.39 -24.87
CA ASP A 181 16.86 -21.85 -23.60
C ASP A 181 16.81 -20.31 -23.52
N ALA A 182 16.42 -19.63 -24.60
CA ALA A 182 16.32 -18.18 -24.65
C ALA A 182 14.94 -17.71 -24.18
N CYS A 183 14.92 -16.71 -23.31
CA CYS A 183 13.69 -16.09 -22.83
C CYS A 183 13.61 -14.62 -23.29
N VAL A 184 12.38 -14.17 -23.57
CA VAL A 184 12.04 -12.77 -23.82
C VAL A 184 10.88 -12.39 -22.91
N LEU A 185 11.04 -11.33 -22.12
CA LEU A 185 9.95 -10.73 -21.33
C LEU A 185 9.62 -9.34 -21.88
N ALA A 186 8.38 -9.17 -22.35
CA ALA A 186 7.86 -7.90 -22.86
C ALA A 186 7.09 -7.15 -21.75
N THR A 187 7.37 -5.87 -21.59
CA THR A 187 6.68 -4.95 -20.67
C THR A 187 6.91 -3.50 -21.10
N GLU A 188 6.68 -2.53 -20.21
CA GLU A 188 6.86 -1.11 -20.47
C GLU A 188 7.46 -0.36 -19.27
N SER A 189 8.01 0.83 -19.53
CA SER A 189 8.63 1.67 -18.50
C SER A 189 8.50 3.17 -18.82
N GLY A 190 8.53 4.00 -17.78
CA GLY A 190 8.62 5.45 -17.91
C GLY A 190 7.31 6.10 -18.35
N ILE A 191 6.18 5.60 -17.86
CA ILE A 191 4.86 6.18 -18.10
C ILE A 191 4.52 7.25 -17.04
N ASP A 192 3.78 8.28 -17.46
CA ASP A 192 3.22 9.34 -16.61
C ASP A 192 1.92 9.88 -17.25
N GLY A 193 1.31 10.92 -16.66
CA GLY A 193 0.05 11.55 -17.07
C GLY A 193 0.02 12.18 -18.47
N ARG A 194 1.09 12.03 -19.26
CA ARG A 194 1.09 12.41 -20.68
C ARG A 194 0.55 11.30 -21.59
N PHE A 195 0.48 10.05 -21.12
CA PHE A 195 0.21 8.88 -21.95
C PHE A 195 -0.87 7.97 -21.36
N SER A 196 -1.52 7.15 -22.20
CA SER A 196 -2.23 5.96 -21.75
C SER A 196 -1.28 4.75 -21.71
N GLY A 197 -1.67 3.72 -20.95
CA GLY A 197 -0.94 2.47 -20.89
C GLY A 197 -1.09 1.60 -22.14
N ALA A 198 -0.41 0.46 -22.17
CA ALA A 198 -0.57 -0.54 -23.21
C ALA A 198 -0.77 -1.94 -22.61
N HIS A 199 -1.29 -2.84 -23.45
CA HIS A 199 -1.35 -4.27 -23.20
C HIS A 199 -0.83 -5.03 -24.43
N ALA A 200 -0.65 -6.34 -24.29
CA ALA A 200 -0.31 -7.21 -25.40
C ALA A 200 -1.59 -7.72 -26.07
N GLU A 201 -1.62 -7.81 -27.40
CA GLU A 201 -2.56 -8.68 -28.11
C GLU A 201 -1.77 -9.73 -28.87
N THR A 202 -2.20 -10.99 -28.79
CA THR A 202 -1.62 -12.06 -29.60
C THR A 202 -2.57 -12.55 -30.67
N ALA A 203 -2.06 -12.68 -31.90
CA ALA A 203 -2.74 -13.32 -33.02
C ALA A 203 -1.69 -13.95 -33.95
N ASP A 204 -1.93 -15.17 -34.42
CA ASP A 204 -1.05 -15.88 -35.38
C ASP A 204 0.43 -15.93 -34.96
N GLY A 205 0.70 -16.12 -33.66
CA GLY A 205 2.06 -16.17 -33.11
C GLY A 205 2.81 -14.83 -33.13
N VAL A 206 2.09 -13.71 -33.23
CA VAL A 206 2.61 -12.34 -33.12
C VAL A 206 2.10 -11.70 -31.85
N LEU A 207 2.99 -11.10 -31.06
CA LEU A 207 2.64 -10.20 -29.96
C LEU A 207 2.65 -8.76 -30.47
N ALA A 208 1.55 -8.04 -30.31
CA ALA A 208 1.41 -6.63 -30.63
C ALA A 208 1.25 -5.81 -29.35
N PHE A 209 1.88 -4.64 -29.28
CA PHE A 209 1.56 -3.64 -28.25
C PHE A 209 0.33 -2.84 -28.70
N VAL A 210 -0.69 -2.78 -27.84
CA VAL A 210 -1.95 -2.10 -28.10
C VAL A 210 -2.21 -1.08 -27.00
N LEU A 211 -2.47 0.17 -27.38
CA LEU A 211 -2.80 1.22 -26.42
C LEU A 211 -4.11 0.89 -25.71
N ALA A 212 -4.18 1.10 -24.39
CA ALA A 212 -5.43 0.97 -23.64
C ALA A 212 -6.52 1.91 -24.17
N GLU A 213 -6.10 3.09 -24.63
CA GLU A 213 -6.93 4.01 -25.40
C GLU A 213 -6.06 4.91 -26.30
N PRO A 214 -6.57 5.38 -27.45
CA PRO A 214 -6.00 6.53 -28.15
C PRO A 214 -6.02 7.79 -27.28
N TYR A 215 -5.02 8.66 -27.41
CA TYR A 215 -4.95 9.88 -26.60
C TYR A 215 -4.35 11.07 -27.34
N GLU A 216 -4.75 12.27 -26.88
CA GLU A 216 -4.23 13.53 -27.37
C GLU A 216 -2.83 13.83 -26.79
N VAL A 217 -1.98 14.46 -27.58
CA VAL A 217 -0.67 14.98 -27.17
C VAL A 217 -0.57 16.44 -27.60
N THR A 218 -0.12 17.30 -26.69
CA THR A 218 -0.13 18.78 -26.88
C THR A 218 1.13 19.31 -27.60
N ARG A 219 2.12 18.44 -27.77
CA ARG A 219 3.36 18.63 -28.52
C ARG A 219 3.88 17.25 -28.86
N GLY A 220 4.76 17.16 -29.84
CA GLY A 220 5.39 15.92 -30.31
C GLY A 220 5.56 14.86 -29.21
N PRO A 221 4.90 13.69 -29.33
CA PRO A 221 4.97 12.66 -28.31
C PRO A 221 6.42 12.22 -28.11
N LEU A 222 6.77 11.88 -26.87
CA LEU A 222 7.93 11.06 -26.53
C LEU A 222 7.37 9.87 -25.75
N THR A 223 7.03 8.80 -26.43
CA THR A 223 6.24 7.71 -25.84
C THR A 223 6.96 7.02 -24.68
N PRO A 224 6.24 6.29 -23.81
CA PRO A 224 6.86 5.35 -22.87
C PRO A 224 7.72 4.32 -23.60
N TRP A 225 8.64 3.69 -22.86
CA TRP A 225 9.47 2.61 -23.40
C TRP A 225 8.67 1.33 -23.54
N ARG A 226 8.82 0.66 -24.68
CA ARG A 226 8.52 -0.77 -24.86
C ARG A 226 9.78 -1.52 -24.49
N VAL A 227 9.69 -2.43 -23.55
CA VAL A 227 10.84 -3.08 -22.91
C VAL A 227 10.84 -4.56 -23.26
N PHE A 228 11.97 -5.06 -23.72
CA PHE A 228 12.20 -6.46 -24.02
C PHE A 228 13.45 -6.92 -23.26
N LEU A 229 13.25 -7.62 -22.14
CA LEU A 229 14.34 -8.31 -21.43
C LEU A 229 14.65 -9.60 -22.17
N THR A 230 15.93 -9.91 -22.37
CA THR A 230 16.36 -11.10 -23.13
C THR A 230 17.47 -11.86 -22.39
N GLY A 231 17.43 -13.18 -22.43
CA GLY A 231 18.48 -14.04 -21.87
C GLY A 231 17.96 -15.23 -21.07
N SER A 232 18.72 -15.65 -20.05
CA SER A 232 18.29 -16.69 -19.13
C SER A 232 17.23 -16.18 -18.16
N LEU A 233 16.46 -17.09 -17.55
CA LEU A 233 15.51 -16.74 -16.48
C LEU A 233 16.19 -15.97 -15.34
N ALA A 234 17.40 -16.38 -14.93
CA ALA A 234 18.14 -15.67 -13.89
C ALA A 234 18.41 -14.21 -14.27
N ARG A 235 18.87 -13.95 -15.50
CA ARG A 235 19.06 -12.57 -15.99
C ARG A 235 17.76 -11.77 -15.96
N ILE A 236 16.64 -12.36 -16.40
CA ILE A 236 15.33 -11.69 -16.39
C ILE A 236 14.90 -11.36 -14.95
N VAL A 237 14.93 -12.34 -14.05
CA VAL A 237 14.52 -12.17 -12.64
C VAL A 237 15.36 -11.11 -11.94
N GLU A 238 16.67 -11.11 -12.17
CA GLU A 238 17.64 -10.22 -11.51
C GLU A 238 17.69 -8.81 -12.12
N SER A 239 17.11 -8.61 -13.31
CA SER A 239 17.21 -7.34 -14.03
C SER A 239 16.53 -6.17 -13.31
N ARG A 240 17.13 -4.98 -13.46
CA ARG A 240 16.58 -3.68 -13.05
C ARG A 240 16.25 -2.77 -14.24
N PHE A 241 16.32 -3.30 -15.46
CA PHE A 241 16.24 -2.49 -16.68
C PHE A 241 14.93 -1.69 -16.81
N VAL A 242 13.82 -2.18 -16.23
CA VAL A 242 12.55 -1.42 -16.14
C VAL A 242 12.76 -0.11 -15.37
N ASP A 243 13.41 -0.13 -14.21
CA ASP A 243 13.70 1.08 -13.44
C ASP A 243 14.78 1.95 -14.11
N GLU A 244 15.80 1.33 -14.71
CA GLU A 244 16.91 2.04 -15.40
C GLU A 244 16.45 2.84 -16.64
N LEU A 245 15.27 2.52 -17.18
CA LEU A 245 14.65 3.27 -18.29
C LEU A 245 13.75 4.42 -17.83
N ALA A 246 13.28 4.39 -16.59
CA ALA A 246 12.39 5.39 -16.04
C ALA A 246 13.11 6.74 -15.81
N PRO A 247 12.37 7.86 -15.72
CA PRO A 247 12.95 9.15 -15.36
C PRO A 247 13.71 9.10 -14.03
N ALA A 248 14.72 9.96 -13.90
CA ALA A 248 15.39 10.19 -12.62
C ALA A 248 14.40 10.75 -11.57
N PRO A 249 14.72 10.62 -10.26
CA PRO A 249 13.92 11.24 -9.21
C PRO A 249 13.66 12.72 -9.49
N LEU A 250 12.41 13.16 -9.35
CA LEU A 250 12.06 14.56 -9.55
C LEU A 250 12.58 15.42 -8.40
N GLU A 251 12.95 16.68 -8.66
CA GLU A 251 13.40 17.61 -7.60
C GLU A 251 12.40 17.72 -6.45
N ALA A 252 11.09 17.63 -6.75
CA ALA A 252 10.01 17.65 -5.77
C ALA A 252 10.06 16.50 -4.74
N THR A 253 10.78 15.41 -5.03
CA THR A 253 10.95 14.28 -4.09
C THR A 253 11.86 14.62 -2.92
N GLY A 254 12.74 15.63 -3.05
CA GLY A 254 13.62 16.08 -1.98
C GLY A 254 14.51 14.97 -1.39
N ASP A 255 14.75 15.03 -0.09
CA ASP A 255 15.42 13.93 0.63
C ASP A 255 14.42 12.77 0.84
N THR A 256 14.80 11.58 0.38
CA THR A 256 14.02 10.35 0.47
C THR A 256 14.50 9.40 1.57
N SER A 257 15.38 9.86 2.48
CA SER A 257 15.91 9.07 3.61
C SER A 257 14.83 8.58 4.59
N TRP A 258 13.66 9.20 4.57
CA TRP A 258 12.49 8.82 5.37
C TRP A 258 11.72 7.62 4.79
N VAL A 259 11.97 7.24 3.52
CA VAL A 259 11.36 6.07 2.90
C VAL A 259 11.97 4.81 3.49
N ARG A 260 11.15 4.03 4.18
CA ARG A 260 11.54 2.84 4.95
C ARG A 260 10.76 1.63 4.44
N PRO A 261 11.39 0.71 3.69
CA PRO A 261 10.79 -0.57 3.38
C PRO A 261 10.70 -1.43 4.66
N GLY A 262 9.90 -2.49 4.63
CA GLY A 262 9.76 -3.36 5.79
C GLY A 262 8.58 -4.30 5.74
N ARG A 263 8.20 -4.76 6.93
CA ARG A 263 7.13 -5.74 7.14
C ARG A 263 5.95 -5.06 7.80
N ALA A 264 4.75 -5.36 7.31
CA ALA A 264 3.51 -4.79 7.81
C ALA A 264 2.59 -5.87 8.39
N ALA A 265 2.10 -5.63 9.60
CA ALA A 265 0.92 -6.32 10.11
C ALA A 265 -0.33 -5.74 9.43
N TRP A 266 -1.22 -6.61 8.96
CA TRP A 266 -2.43 -6.23 8.22
C TRP A 266 -3.60 -7.11 8.64
N SER A 267 -4.68 -6.49 9.15
CA SER A 267 -5.75 -7.21 9.84
C SER A 267 -6.93 -7.60 8.95
N TRP A 268 -7.17 -6.84 7.88
CA TRP A 268 -8.39 -6.90 7.09
C TRP A 268 -8.66 -8.27 6.46
N TRP A 269 -7.62 -8.93 5.95
CA TRP A 269 -7.78 -10.24 5.29
C TRP A 269 -8.29 -11.31 6.27
N SER A 270 -7.81 -11.29 7.52
CA SER A 270 -8.23 -12.22 8.57
C SER A 270 -9.55 -11.84 9.25
N ASP A 271 -9.90 -10.56 9.20
CA ASP A 271 -11.04 -9.95 9.88
C ASP A 271 -11.46 -8.69 9.13
N PHE A 272 -12.42 -8.84 8.22
CA PHE A 272 -12.85 -7.81 7.27
C PHE A 272 -13.21 -6.47 7.94
N TYR A 273 -13.79 -6.51 9.15
CA TYR A 273 -14.24 -5.31 9.88
C TYR A 273 -13.23 -4.78 10.89
N SER A 274 -12.05 -5.40 11.00
CA SER A 274 -10.99 -5.00 11.94
C SER A 274 -10.56 -3.55 11.79
N GLY A 275 -10.68 -2.96 10.60
CA GLY A 275 -10.33 -1.56 10.33
C GLY A 275 -11.11 -0.57 11.18
N ALA A 276 -12.33 -0.92 11.64
CA ALA A 276 -13.15 -0.08 12.52
C ALA A 276 -12.87 -0.27 14.03
N GLN A 277 -11.98 -1.21 14.39
CA GLN A 277 -11.81 -1.68 15.77
C GLN A 277 -10.42 -1.31 16.34
N LEU A 278 -10.35 -0.24 17.13
CA LEU A 278 -9.09 0.25 17.72
C LEU A 278 -8.31 -0.83 18.49
N ASP A 279 -9.00 -1.64 19.31
CA ASP A 279 -8.33 -2.66 20.13
C ASP A 279 -7.77 -3.81 19.28
N ARG A 280 -8.44 -4.14 18.16
CA ARG A 280 -7.90 -5.07 17.17
C ARG A 280 -6.61 -4.51 16.55
N GLN A 281 -6.60 -3.22 16.20
CA GLN A 281 -5.39 -2.57 15.69
C GLN A 281 -4.25 -2.56 16.72
N ARG A 282 -4.54 -2.37 18.01
CA ARG A 282 -3.54 -2.48 19.09
C ARG A 282 -2.94 -3.88 19.20
N HIS A 283 -3.76 -4.93 19.08
CA HIS A 283 -3.29 -6.32 19.07
C HIS A 283 -2.28 -6.55 17.94
N PHE A 284 -2.58 -6.06 16.73
CA PHE A 284 -1.68 -6.14 15.59
C PHE A 284 -0.39 -5.33 15.80
N VAL A 285 -0.46 -4.16 16.43
CA VAL A 285 0.73 -3.38 16.83
C VAL A 285 1.62 -4.15 17.82
N ASP A 286 1.03 -4.79 18.82
CA ASP A 286 1.79 -5.53 19.83
C ASP A 286 2.43 -6.79 19.23
N ALA A 287 1.73 -7.49 18.34
CA ALA A 287 2.31 -8.61 17.60
C ALA A 287 3.43 -8.17 16.65
N ALA A 288 3.23 -7.07 15.90
CA ALA A 288 4.27 -6.47 15.07
C ALA A 288 5.51 -6.09 15.89
N ALA A 289 5.32 -5.48 17.07
CA ALA A 289 6.42 -5.16 17.97
C ALA A 289 7.16 -6.41 18.47
N ARG A 290 6.43 -7.48 18.80
CA ARG A 290 7.02 -8.78 19.19
C ARG A 290 7.83 -9.43 18.07
N LEU A 291 7.38 -9.31 16.83
CA LEU A 291 8.04 -9.84 15.63
C LEU A 291 9.11 -8.89 15.07
N GLY A 292 9.25 -7.67 15.61
CA GLY A 292 10.24 -6.71 15.14
C GLY A 292 9.79 -5.88 13.92
N TRP A 293 8.54 -5.98 13.48
CA TRP A 293 8.04 -5.40 12.23
C TRP A 293 7.87 -3.87 12.27
N GLU A 294 8.00 -3.25 11.11
CA GLU A 294 8.11 -1.79 10.93
C GLU A 294 6.76 -1.09 10.81
N HIS A 295 5.75 -1.77 10.29
CA HIS A 295 4.54 -1.12 9.81
C HIS A 295 3.24 -1.78 10.29
N LEU A 296 2.18 -0.97 10.32
CA LEU A 296 0.79 -1.40 10.46
C LEU A 296 0.00 -0.80 9.29
N LEU A 297 -0.74 -1.63 8.56
CA LEU A 297 -1.75 -1.16 7.61
C LEU A 297 -3.14 -1.28 8.24
N ILE A 298 -3.82 -0.14 8.36
CA ILE A 298 -5.22 -0.08 8.75
C ILE A 298 -6.04 0.07 7.48
N ASP A 299 -6.70 -1.02 7.10
CA ASP A 299 -7.52 -1.09 5.89
C ASP A 299 -8.91 -0.47 6.10
N CYS A 300 -9.84 -0.65 5.16
CA CYS A 300 -11.16 -0.02 5.17
C CYS A 300 -11.88 -0.14 6.54
N GLY A 301 -12.56 0.92 6.95
CA GLY A 301 -13.34 0.96 8.19
C GLY A 301 -12.85 1.95 9.25
N TRP A 302 -11.66 2.50 9.09
CA TRP A 302 -11.07 3.39 10.10
C TRP A 302 -11.81 4.73 10.25
N ASP A 303 -11.71 5.35 11.44
CA ASP A 303 -12.35 6.63 11.76
C ASP A 303 -11.33 7.68 12.26
N GLU A 304 -11.50 8.92 11.81
CA GLU A 304 -10.64 10.06 12.17
C GLU A 304 -10.53 10.30 13.69
N THR A 305 -11.52 9.83 14.45
CA THR A 305 -11.56 9.99 15.91
C THR A 305 -10.43 9.25 16.58
N TRP A 306 -10.12 8.00 16.21
CA TRP A 306 -9.12 7.21 16.96
C TRP A 306 -7.82 6.99 16.20
N VAL A 307 -7.74 7.33 14.91
CA VAL A 307 -6.48 7.25 14.14
C VAL A 307 -5.30 7.95 14.85
N PRO A 308 -5.42 9.17 15.41
CA PRO A 308 -4.34 9.76 16.18
C PRO A 308 -3.88 8.88 17.36
N GLU A 309 -4.82 8.25 18.07
CA GLU A 309 -4.53 7.39 19.23
C GLU A 309 -3.73 6.14 18.86
N ILE A 310 -4.11 5.44 17.78
CA ILE A 310 -3.34 4.27 17.31
C ILE A 310 -1.96 4.69 16.78
N VAL A 311 -1.85 5.86 16.14
CA VAL A 311 -0.56 6.40 15.67
C VAL A 311 0.36 6.68 16.87
N ALA A 312 -0.14 7.31 17.93
CA ALA A 312 0.63 7.50 19.16
C ALA A 312 1.04 6.15 19.77
N TYR A 313 0.12 5.19 19.86
CA TYR A 313 0.38 3.85 20.41
C TYR A 313 1.48 3.10 19.64
N ALA A 314 1.39 3.09 18.30
CA ALA A 314 2.35 2.45 17.41
C ALA A 314 3.72 3.15 17.42
N SER A 315 3.75 4.49 17.45
CA SER A 315 4.99 5.27 17.44
C SER A 315 5.88 4.96 18.65
N ARG A 316 5.30 4.66 19.81
CA ARG A 316 6.03 4.24 21.02
C ARG A 316 6.75 2.91 20.84
N ARG A 317 6.42 2.12 19.83
CA ARG A 317 7.10 0.88 19.45
C ARG A 317 7.90 1.04 18.15
N GLY A 318 8.04 2.27 17.64
CA GLY A 318 8.69 2.56 16.37
C GLY A 318 7.97 1.96 15.16
N ILE A 319 6.64 1.77 15.24
CA ILE A 319 5.80 1.22 14.18
C ILE A 319 5.11 2.37 13.42
N GLN A 320 5.20 2.33 12.09
CA GLN A 320 4.64 3.32 11.19
C GLN A 320 3.25 2.89 10.70
N VAL A 321 2.24 3.73 10.91
CA VAL A 321 0.85 3.47 10.50
C VAL A 321 0.61 3.96 9.07
N HIS A 322 -0.04 3.12 8.27
CA HIS A 322 -0.54 3.42 6.93
C HIS A 322 -2.07 3.30 6.91
N LEU A 323 -2.73 4.16 6.13
CA LEU A 323 -4.19 4.16 6.01
C LEU A 323 -4.63 3.79 4.59
N TRP A 324 -5.66 2.96 4.49
CA TRP A 324 -6.32 2.69 3.22
C TRP A 324 -7.26 3.83 2.82
N ALA A 325 -7.36 4.12 1.52
CA ALA A 325 -8.34 5.05 0.95
C ALA A 325 -8.72 4.64 -0.48
N VAL A 326 -9.95 4.93 -0.90
CA VAL A 326 -10.31 4.78 -2.32
C VAL A 326 -9.77 5.96 -3.10
N TRP A 327 -9.33 5.74 -4.35
CA TRP A 327 -8.77 6.80 -5.19
C TRP A 327 -9.67 8.05 -5.30
N HIS A 328 -11.00 7.89 -5.34
CA HIS A 328 -11.93 9.00 -5.53
C HIS A 328 -12.07 9.87 -4.27
N ASP A 329 -11.70 9.36 -3.10
CA ASP A 329 -11.60 10.16 -1.87
C ASP A 329 -10.43 11.15 -1.90
N LEU A 330 -9.48 10.93 -2.79
CA LEU A 330 -8.30 11.76 -3.03
C LEU A 330 -8.41 12.56 -4.33
N ASP A 331 -9.58 12.54 -4.99
CA ASP A 331 -9.80 13.32 -6.21
C ASP A 331 -10.08 14.80 -5.90
N GLY A 332 -9.56 15.66 -6.78
CA GLY A 332 -9.64 17.11 -6.64
C GLY A 332 -8.89 17.69 -5.42
N PRO A 333 -8.87 19.03 -5.28
CA PRO A 333 -8.09 19.70 -4.23
C PRO A 333 -8.54 19.38 -2.81
N GLU A 334 -9.84 19.18 -2.58
CA GLU A 334 -10.40 18.90 -1.26
C GLU A 334 -10.06 17.48 -0.78
N GLY A 335 -10.19 16.49 -1.67
CA GLY A 335 -9.80 15.11 -1.38
C GLY A 335 -8.30 15.00 -1.12
N LEU A 336 -7.49 15.61 -1.97
CA LEU A 336 -6.03 15.60 -1.84
C LEU A 336 -5.53 16.25 -0.54
N ALA A 337 -6.21 17.30 -0.06
CA ALA A 337 -5.86 17.96 1.21
C ALA A 337 -5.98 17.05 2.45
N LYS A 338 -6.75 15.95 2.36
CA LYS A 338 -6.83 14.92 3.42
C LYS A 338 -5.47 14.30 3.71
N LEU A 339 -4.60 14.13 2.70
CA LEU A 339 -3.25 13.58 2.89
C LEU A 339 -2.43 14.42 3.88
N ALA A 340 -2.53 15.75 3.79
CA ALA A 340 -1.83 16.65 4.70
C ALA A 340 -2.40 16.58 6.14
N LEU A 341 -3.72 16.39 6.27
CA LEU A 341 -4.37 16.13 7.56
C LEU A 341 -3.89 14.81 8.17
N TRP A 342 -3.89 13.72 7.42
CA TRP A 342 -3.44 12.41 7.90
C TRP A 342 -1.96 12.44 8.28
N ARG A 343 -1.13 13.06 7.44
CA ARG A 343 0.27 13.29 7.75
C ARG A 343 0.44 14.08 9.04
N SER A 344 -0.43 15.07 9.31
CA SER A 344 -0.38 15.87 10.53
C SER A 344 -0.59 15.05 11.81
N TRP A 345 -1.32 13.95 11.75
CA TRP A 345 -1.52 13.02 12.87
C TRP A 345 -0.32 12.11 13.12
N GLY A 346 0.61 12.00 12.17
CA GLY A 346 1.76 11.10 12.23
C GLY A 346 1.68 9.90 11.28
N VAL A 347 0.63 9.80 10.46
CA VAL A 347 0.51 8.76 9.42
C VAL A 347 1.75 8.81 8.51
N ALA A 348 2.26 7.62 8.18
CA ALA A 348 3.50 7.43 7.45
C ALA A 348 3.30 7.04 5.98
N GLY A 349 2.10 6.61 5.60
CA GLY A 349 1.79 6.26 4.22
C GLY A 349 0.33 5.93 3.99
N VAL A 350 0.01 5.64 2.73
CA VAL A 350 -1.34 5.33 2.27
C VAL A 350 -1.34 4.11 1.35
N LYS A 351 -2.37 3.27 1.49
CA LYS A 351 -2.76 2.27 0.49
C LYS A 351 -3.93 2.85 -0.30
N VAL A 352 -3.76 3.09 -1.60
CA VAL A 352 -4.81 3.71 -2.43
C VAL A 352 -5.35 2.69 -3.42
N ASP A 353 -6.67 2.61 -3.54
CA ASP A 353 -7.36 1.48 -4.16
C ASP A 353 -8.34 1.86 -5.28
N PHE A 354 -8.70 0.86 -6.09
CA PHE A 354 -9.75 0.86 -7.12
C PHE A 354 -9.54 1.85 -8.29
N MET A 355 -8.30 2.11 -8.68
CA MET A 355 -8.01 2.99 -9.82
C MET A 355 -8.50 2.39 -11.15
N GLU A 356 -8.32 1.07 -11.32
CA GLU A 356 -8.87 0.17 -12.33
C GLU A 356 -8.83 0.71 -13.78
N SER A 357 -7.82 1.50 -14.11
CA SER A 357 -7.78 2.22 -15.38
C SER A 357 -6.36 2.48 -15.85
N GLU A 358 -6.15 2.24 -17.15
CA GLU A 358 -4.93 2.58 -17.88
C GLU A 358 -5.09 3.83 -18.76
N SER A 359 -6.17 4.60 -18.52
CA SER A 359 -6.45 5.83 -19.26
C SER A 359 -5.41 6.90 -18.97
N LYS A 360 -5.23 7.81 -19.92
CA LYS A 360 -4.34 8.96 -19.73
C LYS A 360 -4.77 9.84 -18.56
N ASP A 361 -6.08 10.02 -18.37
CA ASP A 361 -6.58 10.83 -17.27
C ASP A 361 -6.33 10.17 -15.91
N ARG A 362 -6.39 8.83 -15.82
CA ARG A 362 -5.96 8.13 -14.61
C ARG A 362 -4.48 8.33 -14.31
N TYR A 363 -3.61 8.28 -15.32
CA TYR A 363 -2.18 8.57 -15.14
C TYR A 363 -1.91 10.01 -14.65
N ARG A 364 -2.73 10.99 -15.04
CA ARG A 364 -2.63 12.36 -14.50
C ARG A 364 -3.03 12.45 -13.03
N TRP A 365 -4.03 11.67 -12.64
CA TRP A 365 -4.40 11.55 -11.23
C TRP A 365 -3.26 10.91 -10.44
N TYR A 366 -2.62 9.85 -10.96
CA TYR A 366 -1.42 9.26 -10.32
C TYR A 366 -0.31 10.30 -10.14
N ASP A 367 0.02 11.08 -11.17
CA ASP A 367 1.04 12.15 -11.06
C ASP A 367 0.71 13.13 -9.92
N THR A 368 -0.57 13.47 -9.75
CA THR A 368 -1.04 14.41 -8.72
C THR A 368 -0.85 13.84 -7.32
N VAL A 369 -1.28 12.58 -7.10
CA VAL A 369 -1.14 11.90 -5.80
C VAL A 369 0.32 11.62 -5.47
N LEU A 370 1.13 11.21 -6.45
CA LEU A 370 2.56 10.94 -6.28
C LEU A 370 3.33 12.21 -5.91
N ALA A 371 3.02 13.34 -6.56
CA ALA A 371 3.63 14.62 -6.22
C ALA A 371 3.29 15.07 -4.79
N GLU A 372 2.03 14.95 -4.37
CA GLU A 372 1.61 15.39 -3.03
C GLU A 372 2.14 14.47 -1.93
N THR A 373 2.11 13.16 -2.13
CA THR A 373 2.63 12.19 -1.15
C THR A 373 4.15 12.34 -0.97
N ALA A 374 4.90 12.59 -2.04
CA ALA A 374 6.32 12.93 -1.97
C ALA A 374 6.54 14.22 -1.15
N ARG A 375 5.77 15.28 -1.44
CA ARG A 375 5.86 16.58 -0.72
C ARG A 375 5.59 16.45 0.78
N LEU A 376 4.68 15.56 1.16
CA LEU A 376 4.27 15.34 2.55
C LEU A 376 5.12 14.34 3.33
N GLY A 377 5.92 13.53 2.63
CA GLY A 377 6.66 12.42 3.24
C GLY A 377 5.76 11.23 3.61
N LEU A 378 4.93 10.80 2.65
CA LEU A 378 4.04 9.64 2.77
C LEU A 378 4.46 8.52 1.82
N HIS A 379 4.59 7.30 2.32
CA HIS A 379 4.70 6.11 1.47
C HIS A 379 3.41 5.87 0.70
N VAL A 380 3.51 5.21 -0.46
CA VAL A 380 2.34 4.86 -1.27
C VAL A 380 2.41 3.41 -1.71
N ASN A 381 1.32 2.69 -1.48
CA ASN A 381 1.01 1.37 -2.02
C ASN A 381 -0.25 1.49 -2.89
N PHE A 382 -0.25 0.94 -4.10
CA PHE A 382 -1.40 1.02 -5.01
C PHE A 382 -2.08 -0.35 -5.22
N HIS A 383 -3.34 -0.47 -4.83
CA HIS A 383 -4.22 -1.63 -5.06
C HIS A 383 -5.28 -1.31 -6.13
N GLY A 384 -5.88 -2.33 -6.74
CA GLY A 384 -6.75 -2.16 -7.91
C GLY A 384 -6.07 -1.32 -9.00
N SER A 385 -4.78 -1.59 -9.24
CA SER A 385 -3.83 -0.66 -9.85
C SER A 385 -3.16 -1.20 -11.12
N VAL A 386 -2.40 -0.32 -11.77
CA VAL A 386 -1.53 -0.72 -12.90
C VAL A 386 -0.26 -1.41 -12.39
N ILE A 387 0.40 -2.20 -13.24
CA ILE A 387 1.70 -2.81 -12.90
C ILE A 387 2.80 -1.74 -12.68
N PRO A 388 3.89 -2.08 -11.95
CA PRO A 388 5.07 -1.23 -11.86
C PRO A 388 5.64 -0.91 -13.25
N ARG A 389 5.96 0.38 -13.48
CA ARG A 389 6.53 0.91 -14.73
C ARG A 389 7.73 1.83 -14.47
N GLY A 390 8.47 1.53 -13.41
CA GLY A 390 9.67 2.24 -12.99
C GLY A 390 9.44 3.44 -12.08
N TRP A 391 8.24 3.63 -11.52
CA TRP A 391 8.00 4.76 -10.59
C TRP A 391 8.78 4.63 -9.29
N ALA A 392 9.21 3.44 -8.84
CA ALA A 392 10.07 3.33 -7.66
C ALA A 392 11.40 4.09 -7.82
N ARG A 393 11.85 4.34 -9.07
CA ARG A 393 12.95 5.27 -9.35
C ARG A 393 12.51 6.73 -9.36
N THR A 394 11.46 7.07 -10.09
CA THR A 394 10.99 8.46 -10.24
C THR A 394 10.44 9.04 -8.92
N TRP A 395 9.79 8.19 -8.13
CA TRP A 395 9.03 8.43 -6.92
C TRP A 395 9.40 7.39 -5.86
N PRO A 396 10.53 7.55 -5.16
CA PRO A 396 11.07 6.51 -4.26
C PRO A 396 10.14 6.09 -3.13
N GLN A 397 9.13 6.90 -2.79
CA GLN A 397 8.14 6.58 -1.78
C GLN A 397 7.08 5.57 -2.23
N VAL A 398 7.04 5.21 -3.51
CA VAL A 398 6.20 4.11 -4.01
C VAL A 398 6.81 2.80 -3.58
N VAL A 399 6.19 2.15 -2.60
CA VAL A 399 6.72 0.96 -1.93
C VAL A 399 6.00 -0.31 -2.29
N GLY A 400 4.87 -0.24 -2.99
CA GLY A 400 4.09 -1.41 -3.34
C GLY A 400 3.07 -1.16 -4.45
N TYR A 401 2.72 -2.25 -5.10
CA TYR A 401 1.63 -2.36 -6.06
C TYR A 401 1.02 -3.73 -5.89
N GLU A 402 -0.30 -3.83 -5.89
CA GLU A 402 -0.99 -5.09 -6.11
C GLU A 402 -0.76 -5.56 -7.55
N ALA A 403 -1.67 -5.25 -8.48
CA ALA A 403 -1.59 -5.66 -9.88
C ALA A 403 -1.21 -7.15 -10.02
N ILE A 404 -1.76 -7.97 -9.12
CA ILE A 404 -1.54 -9.40 -8.96
C ILE A 404 -2.75 -9.98 -8.25
N ARG A 405 -3.21 -11.15 -8.70
CA ARG A 405 -4.21 -11.93 -7.97
C ARG A 405 -3.62 -12.45 -6.65
N GLY A 406 -3.66 -11.64 -5.60
CA GLY A 406 -3.03 -11.90 -4.30
C GLY A 406 -3.90 -12.71 -3.34
N SER A 407 -3.42 -12.88 -2.11
CA SER A 407 -4.06 -13.73 -1.09
C SER A 407 -5.51 -13.37 -0.78
N GLU A 408 -5.95 -12.13 -1.03
CA GLU A 408 -7.36 -11.73 -0.87
C GLU A 408 -8.35 -12.62 -1.63
N TYR A 409 -7.92 -13.24 -2.74
CA TYR A 409 -8.76 -14.17 -3.50
C TYR A 409 -9.10 -15.46 -2.75
N TYR A 410 -8.39 -15.79 -1.67
CA TYR A 410 -8.80 -16.88 -0.78
C TYR A 410 -10.08 -16.56 -0.01
N VAL A 411 -10.32 -15.29 0.34
CA VAL A 411 -11.44 -14.88 1.21
C VAL A 411 -12.54 -14.12 0.48
N PHE A 412 -12.22 -13.29 -0.52
CA PHE A 412 -13.20 -12.54 -1.32
C PHE A 412 -13.88 -13.38 -2.40
N PHE A 413 -13.13 -14.31 -2.99
CA PHE A 413 -13.55 -15.10 -4.15
C PHE A 413 -13.29 -16.58 -3.91
N ALA A 414 -13.69 -17.06 -2.71
CA ALA A 414 -13.37 -18.38 -2.17
C ALA A 414 -13.71 -19.56 -3.09
N ASP A 415 -14.60 -19.37 -4.08
CA ASP A 415 -14.92 -20.37 -5.11
C ASP A 415 -13.80 -20.59 -6.15
N THR A 416 -12.74 -19.76 -6.12
CA THR A 416 -11.60 -19.82 -7.06
C THR A 416 -10.26 -19.65 -6.34
N PRO A 417 -9.84 -20.65 -5.52
CA PRO A 417 -8.61 -20.56 -4.73
C PRO A 417 -7.38 -20.44 -5.64
N LEU A 418 -6.34 -19.77 -5.13
CA LEU A 418 -5.07 -19.64 -5.82
C LEU A 418 -4.37 -21.01 -5.90
N SER A 419 -3.80 -21.32 -7.06
CA SER A 419 -3.02 -22.54 -7.25
C SER A 419 -1.53 -22.30 -6.96
N ALA A 420 -0.82 -23.33 -6.54
CA ALA A 420 0.64 -23.26 -6.40
C ALA A 420 1.34 -22.88 -7.72
N ALA A 421 0.78 -23.29 -8.87
CA ALA A 421 1.29 -22.89 -10.18
C ALA A 421 1.20 -21.37 -10.41
N HIS A 422 0.11 -20.73 -9.96
CA HIS A 422 -0.02 -19.28 -9.99
C HIS A 422 1.13 -18.61 -9.24
N ASN A 423 1.48 -19.10 -8.05
CA ASN A 423 2.57 -18.55 -7.23
C ASN A 423 3.94 -18.71 -7.90
N VAL A 424 4.21 -19.90 -8.46
CA VAL A 424 5.50 -20.23 -9.10
C VAL A 424 5.81 -19.35 -10.31
N ILE A 425 4.80 -18.88 -11.05
CA ILE A 425 4.99 -18.05 -12.26
C ILE A 425 5.45 -16.61 -11.91
N GLN A 426 5.07 -16.08 -10.75
CA GLN A 426 5.22 -14.64 -10.45
C GLN A 426 6.66 -14.13 -10.37
N PRO A 427 7.64 -14.86 -9.79
CA PRO A 427 9.03 -14.42 -9.74
C PRO A 427 9.63 -14.20 -11.12
N PHE A 428 9.14 -14.92 -12.14
CA PHE A 428 9.61 -14.86 -13.53
C PHE A 428 8.84 -13.86 -14.40
N THR A 429 7.73 -13.31 -13.89
CA THR A 429 6.82 -12.45 -14.66
C THR A 429 6.48 -11.17 -13.90
N ARG A 430 5.38 -11.13 -13.13
CA ARG A 430 4.88 -9.92 -12.47
C ARG A 430 5.91 -9.26 -11.54
N ASN A 431 6.64 -10.04 -10.74
CA ASN A 431 7.62 -9.48 -9.79
C ASN A 431 8.95 -9.10 -10.46
N VAL A 432 9.11 -9.42 -11.76
CA VAL A 432 10.22 -8.89 -12.57
C VAL A 432 10.04 -7.40 -12.82
N ALA A 433 8.81 -6.94 -13.06
CA ALA A 433 8.49 -5.53 -13.34
C ALA A 433 8.75 -4.60 -12.14
N GLY A 434 8.66 -5.14 -10.92
CA GLY A 434 8.90 -4.41 -9.69
C GLY A 434 8.11 -4.99 -8.52
N ALA A 435 8.01 -4.21 -7.44
CA ALA A 435 7.31 -4.56 -6.21
C ALA A 435 5.91 -5.17 -6.47
N MET A 436 5.58 -6.21 -5.72
CA MET A 436 4.36 -7.00 -5.85
C MET A 436 3.82 -7.28 -4.45
N ASP A 437 2.83 -6.51 -4.02
CA ASP A 437 2.13 -6.65 -2.76
C ASP A 437 1.10 -7.78 -2.86
N TYR A 438 1.60 -9.02 -3.00
CA TYR A 438 0.79 -10.24 -3.06
C TYR A 438 0.05 -10.52 -1.75
N THR A 439 0.53 -9.95 -0.65
CA THR A 439 0.11 -10.19 0.73
C THR A 439 0.37 -11.65 1.20
N PRO A 440 1.63 -12.10 1.27
CA PRO A 440 1.96 -13.52 1.46
C PRO A 440 1.67 -14.05 2.88
N VAL A 441 1.91 -15.35 3.05
CA VAL A 441 1.85 -16.09 4.32
C VAL A 441 0.41 -16.26 4.83
N ALA A 442 -0.46 -16.84 4.00
CA ALA A 442 -1.87 -17.02 4.32
C ALA A 442 -2.14 -18.43 4.89
N PHE A 443 -1.61 -18.75 6.08
CA PHE A 443 -1.68 -20.10 6.64
C PHE A 443 -3.11 -20.60 6.83
N GLY A 444 -4.00 -19.74 7.34
CA GLY A 444 -5.41 -19.99 7.62
C GLY A 444 -6.33 -19.88 6.40
N ALA A 445 -5.79 -19.70 5.19
CA ALA A 445 -6.59 -19.53 3.98
C ALA A 445 -7.50 -20.76 3.71
N PRO A 446 -8.81 -20.55 3.52
CA PRO A 446 -9.73 -21.64 3.21
C PRO A 446 -9.44 -22.22 1.81
N GLY A 447 -9.53 -23.54 1.67
CA GLY A 447 -9.41 -24.22 0.37
C GLY A 447 -8.03 -24.14 -0.29
N ARG A 448 -7.01 -23.64 0.42
CA ARG A 448 -5.64 -23.56 -0.07
C ARG A 448 -5.04 -24.94 -0.33
N THR A 449 -4.26 -25.06 -1.41
CA THR A 449 -3.59 -26.30 -1.84
C THR A 449 -2.08 -26.29 -1.62
N THR A 450 -1.48 -25.14 -1.34
CA THR A 450 -0.06 -25.02 -0.99
C THR A 450 0.19 -25.57 0.42
N SER A 451 1.43 -25.89 0.76
CA SER A 451 1.81 -26.28 2.13
C SER A 451 2.12 -25.07 3.02
N ASP A 452 2.26 -25.24 4.33
CA ASP A 452 2.70 -24.14 5.21
C ASP A 452 4.13 -23.68 4.86
N ALA A 453 5.03 -24.58 4.46
CA ALA A 453 6.38 -24.16 4.08
C ALA A 453 6.40 -23.39 2.75
N HIS A 454 5.47 -23.69 1.83
CA HIS A 454 5.27 -22.89 0.63
C HIS A 454 4.86 -21.46 1.00
N GLU A 455 3.85 -21.29 1.87
CA GLU A 455 3.37 -19.97 2.30
C GLU A 455 4.47 -19.16 3.01
N LEU A 456 5.25 -19.81 3.88
CA LEU A 456 6.39 -19.16 4.52
C LEU A 456 7.45 -18.74 3.49
N ALA A 457 7.72 -19.57 2.48
CA ALA A 457 8.69 -19.28 1.43
C ALA A 457 8.28 -18.09 0.54
N LEU A 458 6.97 -17.80 0.39
CA LEU A 458 6.49 -16.61 -0.33
C LEU A 458 7.02 -15.30 0.28
N SER A 459 7.26 -15.27 1.60
CA SER A 459 7.84 -14.10 2.28
C SER A 459 9.25 -13.72 1.80
N VAL A 460 9.94 -14.63 1.12
CA VAL A 460 11.25 -14.38 0.48
C VAL A 460 11.14 -14.43 -1.04
N ALA A 461 10.33 -15.33 -1.60
CA ALA A 461 10.20 -15.47 -3.05
C ALA A 461 9.63 -14.18 -3.68
N PHE A 462 8.68 -13.52 -3.01
CA PHE A 462 8.03 -12.31 -3.51
C PHE A 462 8.63 -11.05 -2.90
N GLU A 463 8.99 -10.10 -3.77
CA GLU A 463 9.51 -8.80 -3.39
C GLU A 463 8.41 -7.76 -3.34
N CYS A 464 8.34 -7.02 -2.23
CA CYS A 464 7.64 -5.75 -2.12
C CYS A 464 8.46 -4.83 -1.23
N GLY A 465 8.38 -3.51 -1.45
CA GLY A 465 9.05 -2.54 -0.59
C GLY A 465 8.47 -2.55 0.83
N ILE A 466 7.15 -2.64 0.97
CA ILE A 466 6.51 -3.00 2.23
C ILE A 466 5.68 -4.25 2.00
N THR A 467 6.06 -5.35 2.64
CA THR A 467 5.34 -6.62 2.56
C THR A 467 4.26 -6.66 3.64
N HIS A 468 2.99 -6.67 3.23
CA HIS A 468 1.86 -6.91 4.13
C HIS A 468 1.64 -8.41 4.29
N PHE A 469 1.53 -8.91 5.52
CA PHE A 469 1.23 -10.33 5.75
C PHE A 469 -0.28 -10.52 5.99
N ALA A 470 -0.91 -11.44 5.27
CA ALA A 470 -2.38 -11.52 5.15
C ALA A 470 -3.11 -12.12 6.37
N ASP A 471 -2.58 -13.18 6.97
CA ASP A 471 -3.24 -13.91 8.05
C ASP A 471 -3.28 -13.14 9.39
N ASP A 472 -4.11 -13.64 10.31
CA ASP A 472 -4.14 -13.19 11.70
C ASP A 472 -2.77 -13.36 12.34
N VAL A 473 -2.34 -12.35 13.09
CA VAL A 473 -1.05 -12.40 13.79
C VAL A 473 -0.91 -13.61 14.72
N ASP A 474 -2.00 -14.09 15.32
CA ASP A 474 -2.02 -15.28 16.17
C ASP A 474 -1.81 -16.57 15.36
N ALA A 475 -2.18 -16.60 14.08
CA ALA A 475 -1.86 -17.73 13.20
C ALA A 475 -0.35 -17.86 12.97
N TYR A 476 0.38 -16.74 12.88
CA TYR A 476 1.85 -16.76 12.84
C TYR A 476 2.42 -17.23 14.18
N LEU A 477 1.95 -16.65 15.28
CA LEU A 477 2.49 -16.88 16.62
C LEU A 477 2.23 -18.31 17.12
N ALA A 478 1.16 -18.94 16.65
CA ALA A 478 0.85 -20.35 16.91
C ALA A 478 1.81 -21.33 16.22
N ARG A 479 2.64 -20.86 15.27
CA ARG A 479 3.64 -21.65 14.52
C ARG A 479 5.05 -21.19 14.88
N PRO A 480 5.72 -21.80 15.88
CA PRO A 480 6.98 -21.27 16.43
C PRO A 480 8.10 -21.09 15.39
N HIS A 481 8.22 -22.01 14.44
CA HIS A 481 9.23 -21.92 13.39
C HIS A 481 8.92 -20.79 12.39
N ALA A 482 7.65 -20.62 11.99
CA ALA A 482 7.23 -19.50 11.15
C ALA A 482 7.39 -18.17 11.88
N ALA A 483 6.89 -18.04 13.11
CA ALA A 483 7.04 -16.83 13.92
C ALA A 483 8.50 -16.42 14.08
N ARG A 484 9.40 -17.39 14.34
CA ARG A 484 10.84 -17.10 14.42
C ARG A 484 11.40 -16.66 13.08
N PHE A 485 11.05 -17.32 11.97
CA PHE A 485 11.53 -16.95 10.64
C PHE A 485 11.06 -15.56 10.22
N LEU A 486 9.77 -15.25 10.41
CA LEU A 486 9.18 -13.95 10.09
C LEU A 486 9.75 -12.81 10.93
N ALA A 487 10.19 -13.10 12.17
CA ALA A 487 10.91 -12.12 12.97
C ALA A 487 12.32 -11.84 12.42
N GLU A 488 12.99 -12.86 11.88
CA GLU A 488 14.34 -12.76 11.30
C GLU A 488 14.38 -12.14 9.89
N LEU A 489 13.26 -12.20 9.17
CA LEU A 489 13.12 -11.72 7.80
C LEU A 489 13.61 -10.27 7.69
N ALA A 490 14.51 -10.02 6.73
CA ALA A 490 15.04 -8.69 6.52
C ALA A 490 13.95 -7.74 5.98
N PRO A 491 13.99 -6.44 6.35
CA PRO A 491 13.03 -5.46 5.84
C PRO A 491 13.38 -4.94 4.44
N ALA A 492 14.60 -5.22 3.96
CA ALA A 492 15.09 -4.82 2.65
C ALA A 492 16.23 -5.73 2.17
N TRP A 493 16.51 -5.68 0.88
CA TRP A 493 17.48 -6.54 0.22
C TRP A 493 18.61 -5.73 -0.39
N ASP A 494 19.84 -6.19 -0.23
CA ASP A 494 21.01 -5.65 -0.94
C ASP A 494 21.17 -6.29 -2.32
N GLU A 495 20.62 -7.49 -2.49
CA GLU A 495 20.82 -8.32 -3.67
C GLU A 495 19.72 -9.36 -3.79
N THR A 496 19.35 -9.71 -5.02
CA THR A 496 18.38 -10.76 -5.35
C THR A 496 18.98 -11.63 -6.44
N LEU A 497 18.91 -12.95 -6.28
CA LEU A 497 19.41 -13.95 -7.21
C LEU A 497 18.35 -15.04 -7.44
N LEU A 498 18.23 -15.53 -8.67
CA LEU A 498 17.55 -16.79 -8.95
C LEU A 498 18.59 -17.92 -8.90
N LEU A 499 18.44 -18.84 -7.94
CA LEU A 499 19.36 -19.97 -7.77
C LEU A 499 18.98 -21.14 -8.68
N ALA A 500 17.68 -21.41 -8.80
CA ALA A 500 17.12 -22.45 -9.65
C ALA A 500 15.65 -22.12 -9.95
N GLY A 501 15.12 -22.67 -11.04
CA GLY A 501 13.68 -22.61 -11.29
C GLY A 501 13.26 -22.89 -12.72
N ASP A 502 11.99 -23.27 -12.86
CA ASP A 502 11.23 -23.35 -14.10
C ASP A 502 9.82 -22.81 -13.80
N PRO A 503 9.28 -21.85 -14.59
CA PRO A 503 8.01 -21.21 -14.26
C PRO A 503 6.80 -22.16 -14.23
N ASP A 504 6.91 -23.39 -14.75
CA ASP A 504 5.86 -24.40 -14.64
C ASP A 504 6.00 -25.31 -13.39
N ARG A 505 7.12 -25.22 -12.65
CA ARG A 505 7.46 -26.22 -11.61
C ARG A 505 7.93 -25.67 -10.28
N GLU A 506 8.87 -24.73 -10.29
CA GLU A 506 9.47 -24.18 -9.06
C GLU A 506 10.21 -22.87 -9.28
N ALA A 507 10.32 -22.09 -8.22
CA ALA A 507 11.21 -20.93 -8.13
C ALA A 507 12.01 -21.00 -6.82
N VAL A 508 13.33 -20.87 -6.91
CA VAL A 508 14.24 -20.77 -5.76
C VAL A 508 14.96 -19.42 -5.83
N VAL A 509 14.46 -18.47 -5.03
CA VAL A 509 14.95 -17.09 -4.99
C VAL A 509 15.77 -16.90 -3.73
N ALA A 510 16.96 -16.32 -3.87
CA ALA A 510 17.81 -15.93 -2.76
C ALA A 510 17.94 -14.41 -2.69
N ARG A 511 17.87 -13.85 -1.48
CA ARG A 511 18.02 -12.42 -1.24
C ARG A 511 19.01 -12.15 -0.11
N ARG A 512 19.91 -11.21 -0.32
CA ARG A 512 20.95 -10.85 0.66
C ARG A 512 20.51 -9.63 1.47
N SER A 513 20.83 -9.63 2.77
CA SER A 513 20.77 -8.45 3.63
C SER A 513 21.96 -8.48 4.58
N GLY A 514 22.89 -7.54 4.40
CA GLY A 514 24.20 -7.56 5.03
C GLY A 514 24.98 -8.82 4.65
N ASP A 515 25.36 -9.60 5.66
CA ASP A 515 26.07 -10.87 5.55
C ASP A 515 25.14 -12.10 5.58
N ARG A 516 23.81 -11.92 5.65
CA ARG A 516 22.84 -13.03 5.61
C ARG A 516 22.20 -13.18 4.25
N TRP A 517 21.98 -14.43 3.86
CA TRP A 517 21.17 -14.81 2.70
C TRP A 517 19.86 -15.43 3.18
N PHE A 518 18.76 -15.07 2.54
CA PHE A 518 17.43 -15.62 2.75
C PHE A 518 17.04 -16.36 1.47
N ILE A 519 16.58 -17.60 1.58
CA ILE A 519 16.17 -18.40 0.43
C ILE A 519 14.69 -18.76 0.60
N GLY A 520 13.89 -18.47 -0.43
CA GLY A 520 12.51 -18.94 -0.56
C GLY A 520 12.40 -19.86 -1.76
N ALA A 521 12.04 -21.11 -1.51
CA ALA A 521 11.74 -22.10 -2.55
C ALA A 521 10.24 -22.40 -2.54
N ILE A 522 9.58 -22.20 -3.69
CA ILE A 522 8.17 -22.53 -3.91
C ILE A 522 8.05 -23.48 -5.09
N ALA A 523 7.19 -24.49 -4.95
CA ALA A 523 6.99 -25.52 -5.96
C ALA A 523 5.52 -25.84 -6.20
N THR A 524 5.24 -26.37 -7.38
CA THR A 524 3.97 -27.00 -7.73
C THR A 524 4.20 -28.45 -8.20
N GLY A 525 3.15 -29.27 -8.09
CA GLY A 525 3.17 -30.70 -8.41
C GLY A 525 3.61 -31.59 -7.25
N GLU A 526 3.95 -32.83 -7.59
CA GLU A 526 4.25 -33.90 -6.63
C GLU A 526 5.44 -33.59 -5.70
N ALA A 527 5.37 -34.18 -4.50
CA ALA A 527 6.44 -34.18 -3.51
C ALA A 527 7.75 -34.71 -4.11
N ARG A 528 8.86 -34.05 -3.80
CA ARG A 528 10.19 -34.40 -4.34
C ARG A 528 11.31 -33.79 -3.51
N THR A 529 12.48 -34.39 -3.57
CA THR A 529 13.72 -33.78 -3.09
C THR A 529 14.27 -32.82 -4.14
N ILE A 530 14.64 -31.61 -3.73
CA ILE A 530 15.39 -30.67 -4.58
C ILE A 530 16.79 -30.44 -4.01
N THR A 531 17.74 -30.14 -4.89
CA THR A 531 19.12 -29.77 -4.53
C THR A 531 19.43 -28.42 -5.13
N VAL A 532 19.68 -27.44 -4.25
CA VAL A 532 19.90 -26.05 -4.61
C VAL A 532 21.40 -25.76 -4.64
N PRO A 533 21.95 -25.31 -5.78
CA PRO A 533 23.32 -24.84 -5.85
C PRO A 533 23.48 -23.48 -5.18
N LEU A 534 24.50 -23.33 -4.34
CA LEU A 534 24.78 -22.12 -3.57
C LEU A 534 26.03 -21.36 -4.06
N ASP A 535 26.68 -21.84 -5.13
CA ASP A 535 27.95 -21.27 -5.62
C ASP A 535 27.86 -19.77 -5.94
N ARG A 536 26.70 -19.32 -6.44
CA ARG A 536 26.45 -17.92 -6.77
C ARG A 536 26.33 -17.00 -5.55
N LEU A 537 26.15 -17.55 -4.35
CA LEU A 537 26.02 -16.76 -3.12
C LEU A 537 27.36 -16.24 -2.61
N GLY A 538 28.48 -16.78 -3.09
CA GLY A 538 29.83 -16.38 -2.68
C GLY A 538 30.10 -16.59 -1.19
N ILE A 539 29.52 -17.65 -0.61
CA ILE A 539 29.58 -17.95 0.82
C ILE A 539 30.74 -18.89 1.16
N ASP A 540 31.41 -18.63 2.28
CA ASP A 540 32.44 -19.48 2.88
C ASP A 540 32.28 -19.48 4.40
N GLY A 541 32.25 -20.67 5.02
CA GLY A 541 32.04 -20.80 6.47
C GLY A 541 30.64 -20.40 6.93
N TYR A 542 29.61 -20.72 6.14
CA TYR A 542 28.20 -20.46 6.46
C TYR A 542 27.50 -21.71 7.03
N GLU A 543 26.49 -21.46 7.85
CA GLU A 543 25.47 -22.44 8.23
C GLU A 543 24.11 -22.01 7.69
N ALA A 544 23.21 -22.98 7.49
CA ALA A 544 21.83 -22.77 7.11
C ALA A 544 20.90 -23.14 8.26
N TRP A 545 19.85 -22.35 8.45
CA TRP A 545 18.65 -22.72 9.19
C TRP A 545 17.49 -22.80 8.20
N THR A 546 16.99 -24.01 7.96
CA THR A 546 15.96 -24.30 6.98
C THR A 546 14.66 -24.66 7.69
N VAL A 547 13.57 -24.00 7.34
CA VAL A 547 12.20 -24.30 7.76
C VAL A 547 11.47 -24.94 6.57
N SER A 548 10.93 -26.14 6.78
CA SER A 548 10.27 -26.94 5.74
C SER A 548 9.04 -27.65 6.31
N ASP A 549 8.29 -28.33 5.44
CA ASP A 549 7.17 -29.16 5.87
C ASP A 549 7.64 -30.40 6.66
N GLY A 550 6.86 -30.80 7.66
CA GLY A 550 7.05 -32.00 8.48
C GLY A 550 5.72 -32.71 8.75
N GLU A 551 5.76 -33.82 9.49
CA GLU A 551 4.55 -34.66 9.74
C GLU A 551 3.43 -33.91 10.46
N ASP A 552 3.78 -33.09 11.46
CA ASP A 552 2.82 -32.35 12.31
C ASP A 552 2.84 -30.82 12.05
N GLY A 553 3.20 -30.42 10.84
CA GLY A 553 3.36 -29.01 10.44
C GLY A 553 4.82 -28.63 10.19
N LEU A 554 5.13 -27.34 10.27
CA LEU A 554 6.49 -26.84 10.00
C LEU A 554 7.53 -27.46 10.95
N THR A 555 8.65 -27.86 10.39
CA THR A 555 9.86 -28.28 11.12
C THR A 555 11.05 -27.42 10.73
N ALA A 556 12.14 -27.47 11.49
CA ALA A 556 13.36 -26.76 11.15
C ALA A 556 14.63 -27.55 11.43
N ALA A 557 15.63 -27.38 10.57
CA ALA A 557 16.94 -28.01 10.68
C ALA A 557 18.05 -26.97 10.55
N GLN A 558 19.15 -27.18 11.28
CA GLN A 558 20.39 -26.43 11.11
C GLN A 558 21.47 -27.34 10.51
N SER A 559 22.20 -26.84 9.51
CA SER A 559 23.29 -27.58 8.87
C SER A 559 24.42 -26.65 8.44
N THR A 560 25.65 -27.16 8.42
CA THR A 560 26.74 -26.49 7.68
C THR A 560 26.49 -26.68 6.20
N VAL A 561 26.66 -25.63 5.40
CA VAL A 561 26.50 -25.68 3.94
C VAL A 561 27.85 -25.60 3.24
N ASP A 562 28.06 -26.50 2.29
CA ASP A 562 29.26 -26.57 1.45
C ASP A 562 28.81 -26.70 -0.02
N GLY A 563 28.51 -25.56 -0.65
CA GLY A 563 28.11 -25.46 -2.05
C GLY A 563 26.68 -25.91 -2.40
N LEU A 564 26.06 -26.80 -1.62
CA LEU A 564 24.72 -27.36 -1.90
C LEU A 564 23.80 -27.30 -0.68
N LEU A 565 22.49 -27.14 -0.93
CA LEU A 565 21.42 -27.34 0.05
C LEU A 565 20.36 -28.30 -0.50
N THR A 566 20.15 -29.43 0.18
CA THR A 566 19.17 -30.45 -0.21
C THR A 566 17.99 -30.42 0.75
N VAL A 567 16.76 -30.37 0.21
CA VAL A 567 15.52 -30.28 1.00
C VAL A 567 14.43 -31.14 0.34
N ASP A 568 13.67 -31.85 1.17
CA ASP A 568 12.47 -32.58 0.75
C ASP A 568 11.27 -31.62 0.73
N LEU A 569 10.60 -31.55 -0.41
CA LEU A 569 9.38 -30.76 -0.59
C LEU A 569 8.15 -31.65 -0.53
N ALA A 570 7.11 -31.20 0.17
CA ALA A 570 5.77 -31.75 0.06
C ALA A 570 5.15 -31.47 -1.32
N GLU A 571 4.01 -32.11 -1.60
CA GLU A 571 3.20 -31.76 -2.77
C GLU A 571 2.78 -30.28 -2.67
N HIS A 572 2.95 -29.54 -3.77
CA HIS A 572 2.76 -28.08 -3.80
C HIS A 572 3.53 -27.32 -2.69
N GLY A 573 4.63 -27.91 -2.23
CA GLY A 573 5.36 -27.47 -1.04
C GLY A 573 6.39 -26.38 -1.31
N GLY A 574 7.26 -26.18 -0.31
CA GLY A 574 8.34 -25.21 -0.36
C GLY A 574 9.29 -25.32 0.83
N PHE A 575 10.24 -24.40 0.92
CA PHE A 575 11.02 -24.17 2.13
C PHE A 575 11.50 -22.73 2.22
N ALA A 576 11.73 -22.26 3.43
CA ALA A 576 12.36 -20.98 3.71
C ALA A 576 13.66 -21.20 4.50
N ALA A 577 14.77 -20.59 4.10
CA ALA A 577 16.06 -20.77 4.77
C ALA A 577 16.79 -19.45 5.02
N ILE A 578 17.55 -19.39 6.12
CA ILE A 578 18.50 -18.32 6.42
C ILE A 578 19.89 -18.93 6.42
N LEU A 579 20.79 -18.35 5.63
CA LEU A 579 22.20 -18.69 5.60
C LEU A 579 22.99 -17.52 6.18
N ALA A 580 23.88 -17.81 7.13
CA ALA A 580 24.70 -16.79 7.79
C ALA A 580 26.07 -17.36 8.17
N PRO A 581 27.07 -16.51 8.46
CA PRO A 581 28.31 -16.96 9.10
C PRO A 581 28.02 -17.76 10.37
N VAL A 582 28.78 -18.83 10.60
CA VAL A 582 28.60 -19.73 11.75
C VAL A 582 28.48 -18.96 13.06
N GLY A 583 27.43 -19.27 13.83
CA GLY A 583 27.11 -18.66 15.11
C GLY A 583 26.28 -17.38 15.04
N THR A 584 25.82 -16.97 13.84
CA THR A 584 25.15 -15.68 13.64
C THR A 584 23.78 -15.75 12.95
N LEU A 585 23.20 -16.95 12.79
CA LEU A 585 21.91 -17.16 12.09
C LEU A 585 20.79 -16.25 12.57
N LEU A 586 20.50 -16.30 13.86
CA LEU A 586 19.31 -15.71 14.45
C LEU A 586 19.66 -14.43 15.22
N ARG A 587 19.08 -13.29 14.83
CA ARG A 587 19.40 -11.94 15.30
C ARG A 587 18.18 -11.12 15.73
N ALA A 588 16.97 -11.57 15.42
CA ALA A 588 15.76 -10.81 15.65
C ALA A 588 15.47 -10.62 17.15
N ALA A 589 15.10 -9.39 17.48
CA ALA A 589 14.66 -8.97 18.80
C ALA A 589 13.34 -8.18 18.67
N PRO A 590 12.46 -8.26 19.68
CA PRO A 590 11.28 -7.40 19.75
C PRO A 590 11.63 -5.91 19.78
N ARG A 591 10.72 -5.08 19.29
CA ARG A 591 10.83 -3.62 19.43
C ARG A 591 10.54 -3.20 20.87
N PRO A 592 11.38 -2.35 21.48
CA PRO A 592 11.10 -1.84 22.82
C PRO A 592 9.92 -0.87 22.80
N GLU A 593 9.18 -0.82 23.91
CA GLU A 593 8.20 0.24 24.14
C GLU A 593 8.87 1.47 24.78
N LEU A 594 8.62 2.63 24.20
CA LEU A 594 9.16 3.93 24.59
C LEU A 594 8.14 4.72 25.41
N ALA A 595 8.64 5.71 26.15
CA ALA A 595 7.79 6.67 26.84
C ALA A 595 7.06 7.56 25.82
N ALA A 596 5.81 7.92 26.12
CA ALA A 596 5.10 8.93 25.35
C ALA A 596 5.71 10.32 25.59
N PRO A 597 5.72 11.22 24.59
CA PRO A 597 6.09 12.61 24.81
C PRO A 597 5.25 13.27 25.90
N TYR A 598 5.87 14.13 26.71
CA TYR A 598 5.12 14.94 27.67
C TYR A 598 4.28 15.98 26.92
N LEU A 599 3.00 16.07 27.32
CA LEU A 599 2.04 17.02 26.80
C LEU A 599 0.96 17.34 27.85
N GLU A 600 0.68 18.63 28.06
CA GLU A 600 -0.39 19.09 28.95
C GLU A 600 -1.06 20.39 28.46
N PRO A 601 -2.40 20.49 28.45
CA PRO A 601 -3.36 19.42 28.66
C PRO A 601 -3.54 18.55 27.41
N ALA A 602 -3.98 17.30 27.58
CA ALA A 602 -4.31 16.41 26.45
C ALA A 602 -5.57 16.89 25.68
N ILE A 603 -6.48 17.61 26.35
CA ILE A 603 -7.60 18.31 25.72
C ILE A 603 -7.56 19.75 26.18
N ALA A 604 -7.46 20.68 25.23
CA ALA A 604 -7.43 22.12 25.48
C ALA A 604 -8.68 22.78 24.88
N LEU A 605 -9.26 23.74 25.61
CA LEU A 605 -10.33 24.58 25.08
C LEU A 605 -9.74 25.81 24.41
N ALA A 606 -10.15 26.07 23.18
CA ALA A 606 -9.80 27.29 22.48
C ALA A 606 -10.51 28.50 23.11
N ASP A 607 -9.80 29.62 23.23
CA ASP A 607 -10.36 30.90 23.65
C ASP A 607 -11.19 31.56 22.52
N ALA A 608 -11.67 32.79 22.78
CA ALA A 608 -12.48 33.54 21.82
C ALA A 608 -11.75 33.84 20.48
N ASP A 609 -10.41 33.85 20.49
CA ASP A 609 -9.58 34.03 19.30
C ASP A 609 -9.26 32.70 18.60
N GLY A 610 -9.80 31.58 19.10
CA GLY A 610 -9.53 30.24 18.60
C GLY A 610 -8.17 29.69 19.03
N ALA A 611 -7.55 30.26 20.06
CA ALA A 611 -6.23 29.88 20.53
C ALA A 611 -6.29 29.03 21.80
N ALA A 612 -5.38 28.07 21.94
CA ALA A 612 -5.19 27.30 23.16
C ALA A 612 -3.71 27.25 23.52
N GLU A 613 -3.40 27.09 24.81
CA GLU A 613 -2.02 26.88 25.26
C GLU A 613 -1.81 25.40 25.57
N ILE A 614 -0.67 24.88 25.10
CA ILE A 614 -0.19 23.53 25.41
C ILE A 614 1.26 23.61 25.88
N ALA A 615 1.64 22.72 26.77
CA ALA A 615 3.01 22.54 27.26
C ALA A 615 3.54 21.18 26.81
N THR A 616 4.79 21.14 26.37
CA THR A 616 5.55 19.99 25.92
C THR A 616 6.88 19.92 26.65
N GLU A 617 7.58 18.79 26.53
CA GLU A 617 8.97 18.74 26.96
C GLU A 617 9.88 19.63 26.09
N PRO A 618 11.04 20.08 26.62
CA PRO A 618 12.02 20.83 25.84
C PRO A 618 12.52 20.02 24.63
N GLY A 619 12.54 20.65 23.46
CA GLY A 619 13.05 20.03 22.22
C GLY A 619 11.99 19.26 21.42
N ALA A 620 10.77 19.12 21.93
CA ALA A 620 9.65 18.59 21.15
C ALA A 620 9.26 19.55 20.01
N ALA A 621 8.85 18.99 18.87
CA ALA A 621 8.32 19.72 17.73
C ALA A 621 6.80 19.55 17.65
N LEU A 622 6.11 20.52 17.04
CA LEU A 622 4.68 20.41 16.75
C LEU A 622 4.46 20.14 15.26
N ARG A 623 3.58 19.18 14.97
CA ARG A 623 3.00 18.97 13.64
C ARG A 623 1.53 19.36 13.67
N LEU A 624 1.17 20.25 12.76
CA LEU A 624 -0.14 20.90 12.73
C LEU A 624 -0.96 20.48 11.51
N ALA A 625 -2.26 20.38 11.69
CA ALA A 625 -3.19 20.18 10.58
C ALA A 625 -3.21 21.39 9.62
N PRO A 626 -3.61 21.21 8.34
CA PRO A 626 -3.69 22.32 7.40
C PRO A 626 -4.50 23.52 7.94
N GLY A 627 -3.92 24.72 7.82
CA GLY A 627 -4.54 25.97 8.27
C GLY A 627 -4.37 26.31 9.75
N TRP A 628 -3.76 25.45 10.56
CA TRP A 628 -3.41 25.73 11.96
C TRP A 628 -2.07 26.46 12.06
N THR A 629 -1.90 27.24 13.12
CA THR A 629 -0.62 27.89 13.45
C THR A 629 -0.25 27.66 14.91
N ALA A 630 1.04 27.83 15.23
CA ALA A 630 1.55 27.77 16.59
C ALA A 630 2.62 28.83 16.82
N ASP A 631 2.53 29.54 17.94
CA ASP A 631 3.55 30.48 18.42
C ASP A 631 4.33 29.80 19.57
N ASP A 632 5.66 29.71 19.46
CA ASP A 632 6.53 29.24 20.56
C ASP A 632 6.64 30.33 21.64
N LEU A 633 6.17 30.03 22.85
CA LEU A 633 6.20 30.93 24.00
C LEU A 633 7.44 30.71 24.90
N GLY A 634 8.32 29.79 24.53
CA GLY A 634 9.51 29.40 25.26
C GLY A 634 9.25 28.44 26.43
N GLY A 635 10.26 27.62 26.74
CA GLY A 635 10.21 26.66 27.84
C GLY A 635 9.26 25.48 27.59
N GLY A 636 9.07 25.10 26.33
CA GLY A 636 8.14 24.02 25.93
C GLY A 636 6.68 24.45 25.92
N ARG A 637 6.36 25.75 25.99
CA ARG A 637 4.98 26.24 25.92
C ARG A 637 4.66 26.78 24.54
N TRP A 638 3.48 26.47 24.05
CA TRP A 638 3.02 26.83 22.72
C TRP A 638 1.64 27.44 22.78
N ARG A 639 1.41 28.46 21.96
CA ARG A 639 0.07 28.99 21.68
C ARG A 639 -0.37 28.51 20.31
N VAL A 640 -1.23 27.50 20.29
CA VAL A 640 -1.78 26.92 19.06
C VAL A 640 -3.08 27.59 18.67
N ARG A 641 -3.33 27.80 17.38
CA ARG A 641 -4.51 28.51 16.87
C ARG A 641 -5.22 27.67 15.82
N ALA A 642 -6.50 27.41 16.07
CA ALA A 642 -7.38 26.76 15.12
C ALA A 642 -7.78 27.72 13.99
N PRO A 643 -8.00 27.21 12.76
CA PRO A 643 -8.56 28.02 11.70
C PRO A 643 -10.01 28.41 12.03
N ARG A 644 -10.45 29.58 11.53
CA ARG A 644 -11.83 30.07 11.73
C ARG A 644 -12.91 29.12 11.21
N SER A 645 -12.55 28.24 10.28
CA SER A 645 -13.41 27.21 9.70
C SER A 645 -13.75 26.06 10.66
N LEU A 646 -12.99 25.86 11.74
CA LEU A 646 -13.31 24.84 12.74
C LEU A 646 -14.60 25.23 13.46
N ALA A 647 -15.71 24.50 13.26
CA ALA A 647 -17.00 24.86 13.86
C ALA A 647 -17.03 24.71 15.41
N PRO A 648 -17.89 25.45 16.14
CA PRO A 648 -18.13 25.22 17.57
C PRO A 648 -18.46 23.75 17.86
N GLY A 649 -17.89 23.19 18.94
CA GLY A 649 -18.07 21.78 19.32
C GLY A 649 -17.22 20.79 18.52
N ARG A 650 -16.43 21.25 17.55
CA ARG A 650 -15.44 20.42 16.84
C ARG A 650 -14.06 20.53 17.47
N ALA A 651 -13.29 19.47 17.33
CA ALA A 651 -11.92 19.38 17.79
C ALA A 651 -10.96 19.24 16.61
N GLY A 652 -9.78 19.85 16.72
CA GLY A 652 -8.63 19.51 15.87
C GLY A 652 -7.53 18.85 16.68
N VAL A 653 -6.58 18.25 15.97
CA VAL A 653 -5.46 17.52 16.56
C VAL A 653 -4.18 18.32 16.37
N VAL A 654 -3.43 18.50 17.45
CA VAL A 654 -2.05 18.99 17.44
C VAL A 654 -1.16 17.82 17.85
N THR A 655 -0.21 17.47 17.00
CA THR A 655 0.73 16.38 17.26
C THR A 655 2.01 16.95 17.84
N VAL A 656 2.45 16.39 18.95
CA VAL A 656 3.76 16.63 19.56
C VAL A 656 4.66 15.48 19.20
N GLU A 657 5.84 15.74 18.67
CA GLU A 657 6.81 14.71 18.30
C GLU A 657 8.17 14.96 18.92
N ILE A 658 8.80 13.87 19.38
CA ILE A 658 10.20 13.83 19.80
C ILE A 658 10.95 12.82 18.92
N PRO A 659 12.27 12.97 18.75
CA PRO A 659 13.07 11.96 18.07
C PRO A 659 12.90 10.58 18.73
N GLY A 660 12.75 9.53 17.92
CA GLY A 660 12.70 8.14 18.41
C GLY A 660 14.11 7.58 18.65
N PRO A 661 14.29 6.32 19.06
CA PRO A 661 15.61 5.69 19.04
C PRO A 661 16.08 5.43 17.60
N ASP A 662 17.40 5.33 17.41
CA ASP A 662 18.02 4.78 16.21
C ASP A 662 17.26 3.52 15.76
N GLY A 663 16.75 3.53 14.53
CA GLY A 663 16.19 2.33 13.92
C GLY A 663 17.24 1.21 13.81
N PRO A 664 16.85 -0.05 13.58
CA PRO A 664 17.82 -1.12 13.37
C PRO A 664 18.83 -0.72 12.29
N ALA A 665 20.12 -0.99 12.54
CA ALA A 665 21.27 -0.59 11.71
C ALA A 665 21.24 -1.09 10.24
N ALA A 666 20.21 -1.85 9.86
CA ALA A 666 19.97 -2.32 8.49
C ALA A 666 19.66 -1.17 7.51
N PHE A 667 19.25 0.00 8.02
CA PHE A 667 19.10 1.20 7.21
C PHE A 667 20.31 2.12 7.43
N ALA A 668 21.00 2.46 6.34
CA ALA A 668 21.92 3.61 6.29
C ALA A 668 21.27 4.85 6.96
N PRO A 669 22.02 5.79 7.56
CA PRO A 669 21.48 6.79 8.49
C PRO A 669 20.30 7.54 7.88
N GLY A 670 19.10 7.27 8.40
CA GLY A 670 17.84 7.94 8.05
C GLY A 670 17.16 8.44 9.33
N PRO A 671 16.35 9.50 9.27
CA PRO A 671 15.78 10.15 10.44
C PRO A 671 14.89 9.19 11.23
N GLU A 672 15.08 9.11 12.55
CA GLU A 672 14.37 8.22 13.49
C GLU A 672 12.84 8.25 13.30
N VAL A 673 12.13 7.14 13.56
CA VAL A 673 10.65 7.16 13.61
C VAL A 673 10.25 8.00 14.82
N PRO A 674 9.63 9.17 14.65
CA PRO A 674 9.31 10.03 15.80
C PRO A 674 8.32 9.34 16.72
N VAL A 675 8.50 9.53 18.04
CA VAL A 675 7.48 9.15 19.02
C VAL A 675 6.52 10.32 19.16
N VAL A 676 5.22 10.07 19.07
CA VAL A 676 4.22 11.13 19.06
C VAL A 676 3.19 11.01 20.17
N ALA A 677 2.67 12.17 20.58
CA ALA A 677 1.49 12.33 21.42
C ALA A 677 0.58 13.41 20.82
N HIS A 678 -0.69 13.45 21.22
CA HIS A 678 -1.68 14.34 20.61
C HIS A 678 -2.43 15.17 21.65
N ALA A 679 -2.58 16.46 21.37
CA ALA A 679 -3.53 17.33 22.03
C ALA A 679 -4.76 17.49 21.14
N ARG A 680 -5.95 17.45 21.75
CA ARG A 680 -7.19 17.88 21.09
C ARG A 680 -7.50 19.32 21.47
N VAL A 681 -7.58 20.19 20.49
CA VAL A 681 -8.02 21.58 20.70
C VAL A 681 -9.48 21.69 20.29
N VAL A 682 -10.35 21.84 21.29
CA VAL A 682 -11.81 21.89 21.13
C VAL A 682 -12.25 23.35 21.01
N ARG A 683 -13.02 23.68 19.99
CA ARG A 683 -13.69 24.98 19.92
C ARG A 683 -14.93 24.97 20.82
N PRO A 684 -15.05 25.88 21.81
CA PRO A 684 -16.21 25.92 22.69
C PRO A 684 -17.53 26.07 21.95
N LEU A 685 -18.61 25.54 22.52
CA LEU A 685 -19.96 25.75 22.02
C LEU A 685 -20.39 27.21 22.26
N THR A 686 -21.10 27.78 21.29
CA THR A 686 -21.72 29.10 21.43
C THR A 686 -23.06 29.00 22.17
N GLU A 687 -23.62 30.12 22.62
CA GLU A 687 -24.97 30.15 23.20
C GLU A 687 -26.00 29.51 22.25
N GLY A 688 -26.93 28.72 22.81
CA GLY A 688 -28.00 28.07 22.07
C GLY A 688 -28.06 26.56 22.27
N THR A 689 -28.69 25.88 21.31
CA THR A 689 -28.90 24.42 21.34
C THR A 689 -28.13 23.76 20.21
N HIS A 690 -27.34 22.73 20.55
CA HIS A 690 -26.45 22.02 19.62
C HIS A 690 -26.79 20.54 19.56
N ARG A 691 -26.68 19.93 18.36
CA ARG A 691 -26.87 18.49 18.20
C ARG A 691 -25.68 17.75 18.80
N LEU A 692 -25.95 16.76 19.65
CA LEU A 692 -24.91 15.92 20.24
C LEU A 692 -24.11 15.17 19.16
N SER A 693 -24.80 14.66 18.13
CA SER A 693 -24.20 13.96 17.00
C SER A 693 -23.34 14.85 16.08
N ALA A 694 -23.37 16.17 16.23
CA ALA A 694 -22.52 17.09 15.47
C ALA A 694 -21.15 17.35 16.12
N LEU A 695 -21.00 17.06 17.41
CA LEU A 695 -19.74 17.25 18.14
C LEU A 695 -18.68 16.26 17.67
N SER A 696 -17.42 16.67 17.76
CA SER A 696 -16.30 15.73 17.61
C SER A 696 -16.30 14.75 18.78
N MET A 697 -16.26 13.46 18.47
CA MET A 697 -15.95 12.45 19.47
C MET A 697 -14.48 12.61 19.86
N THR A 698 -14.16 12.51 21.15
CA THR A 698 -12.78 12.55 21.65
C THR A 698 -12.18 11.16 21.76
N ALA A 699 -13.02 10.13 21.87
CA ALA A 699 -12.70 8.72 21.75
C ALA A 699 -14.00 7.94 21.58
N PHE A 700 -13.93 6.72 21.04
CA PHE A 700 -15.02 5.77 21.18
C PHE A 700 -14.48 4.33 21.17
N ALA A 701 -15.29 3.40 21.67
CA ALA A 701 -15.11 1.96 21.57
C ALA A 701 -16.49 1.33 21.32
N ASN A 702 -16.52 0.26 20.53
CA ASN A 702 -17.75 -0.38 20.10
C ASN A 702 -17.46 -1.85 19.78
N GLU A 703 -18.39 -2.74 20.08
CA GLU A 703 -18.20 -4.18 19.79
C GLU A 703 -18.20 -4.47 18.29
N SER A 704 -19.07 -3.79 17.54
CA SER A 704 -19.38 -4.12 16.16
C SER A 704 -19.52 -2.85 15.33
N GLY A 705 -18.66 -2.70 14.32
CA GLY A 705 -18.56 -1.50 13.49
C GLY A 705 -18.24 -0.21 14.26
N PRO A 706 -18.15 0.95 13.57
CA PRO A 706 -17.94 2.23 14.22
C PRO A 706 -19.22 2.75 14.89
N VAL A 707 -19.09 3.83 15.66
CA VAL A 707 -20.25 4.60 16.14
C VAL A 707 -20.79 5.42 14.97
N GLU A 708 -22.04 5.17 14.61
CA GLU A 708 -22.69 5.78 13.46
C GLU A 708 -23.35 7.11 13.82
N ARG A 709 -23.24 8.09 12.92
CA ARG A 709 -23.82 9.44 13.12
C ARG A 709 -25.12 9.57 12.34
N ASP A 710 -26.18 9.95 13.06
CA ASP A 710 -27.52 10.18 12.53
C ASP A 710 -28.19 8.92 11.91
N THR A 711 -27.61 7.73 12.13
CA THR A 711 -28.12 6.41 11.76
C THR A 711 -27.91 5.41 12.91
N SER A 712 -28.61 4.27 12.87
CA SER A 712 -28.35 3.13 13.75
C SER A 712 -26.94 2.58 13.51
N ASN A 713 -26.41 1.76 14.40
CA ASN A 713 -25.20 0.99 14.10
C ASN A 713 -25.58 -0.15 13.13
N GLY A 714 -24.85 -0.32 12.01
CA GLY A 714 -25.16 -1.37 11.03
C GLY A 714 -24.35 -2.66 11.18
N GLY A 715 -23.48 -2.74 12.20
CA GLY A 715 -22.79 -3.96 12.62
C GLY A 715 -21.46 -4.26 11.90
N GLY A 716 -21.03 -3.45 10.93
CA GLY A 716 -19.83 -3.75 10.17
C GLY A 716 -19.08 -2.52 9.65
N ASN A 717 -19.49 -2.05 8.48
CA ASN A 717 -18.80 -0.99 7.75
C ASN A 717 -19.21 0.39 8.26
N PRO A 718 -18.35 1.42 8.14
CA PRO A 718 -18.79 2.79 8.31
C PRO A 718 -19.94 3.14 7.37
N ALA A 719 -20.92 3.88 7.88
CA ALA A 719 -22.07 4.39 7.15
C ALA A 719 -22.99 3.30 6.54
N ASP A 720 -23.03 2.11 7.13
CA ASP A 720 -23.96 1.03 6.75
C ASP A 720 -25.26 0.99 7.59
N GLY A 721 -25.33 1.84 8.62
CA GLY A 721 -26.49 2.02 9.48
C GLY A 721 -27.77 2.43 8.76
N ARG A 722 -28.92 1.99 9.27
CA ARG A 722 -30.23 2.39 8.74
C ARG A 722 -30.77 3.61 9.52
N PRO A 723 -31.91 4.20 9.10
CA PRO A 723 -32.56 5.23 9.89
C PRO A 723 -32.91 4.72 11.29
N MET A 724 -32.46 5.44 12.32
CA MET A 724 -32.69 5.13 13.74
C MET A 724 -34.18 4.98 14.05
N SER A 725 -34.56 3.90 14.74
CA SER A 725 -35.95 3.68 15.17
C SER A 725 -36.03 2.93 16.49
N ILE A 726 -36.76 3.48 17.46
CA ILE A 726 -36.99 2.85 18.76
C ILE A 726 -38.49 2.63 18.96
N ALA A 727 -38.90 1.36 19.07
CA ALA A 727 -40.30 0.94 19.23
C ALA A 727 -41.23 1.53 18.16
N GLY A 728 -40.77 1.52 16.91
CA GLY A 728 -41.47 2.06 15.73
C GLY A 728 -41.47 3.59 15.63
N THR A 729 -40.77 4.30 16.52
CA THR A 729 -40.60 5.75 16.44
C THR A 729 -39.27 6.08 15.77
N GLY A 730 -39.33 6.66 14.58
CA GLY A 730 -38.13 7.06 13.84
C GLY A 730 -37.48 8.35 14.36
N PHE A 731 -36.15 8.41 14.27
CA PHE A 731 -35.34 9.58 14.61
C PHE A 731 -34.44 9.97 13.43
N THR A 732 -34.20 11.27 13.28
CA THR A 732 -33.41 11.81 12.15
C THR A 732 -31.98 12.19 12.54
N ASP A 733 -31.65 12.11 13.83
CA ASP A 733 -30.33 12.47 14.35
C ASP A 733 -30.04 11.73 15.67
N GLY A 734 -28.77 11.41 15.89
CA GLY A 734 -28.33 10.62 17.05
C GLY A 734 -26.98 9.97 16.85
N LEU A 735 -26.61 9.10 17.79
CA LEU A 735 -25.43 8.25 17.72
C LEU A 735 -25.85 6.79 17.90
N GLY A 736 -25.63 5.95 16.89
CA GLY A 736 -25.88 4.51 16.93
C GLY A 736 -24.63 3.75 17.36
N ALA A 737 -24.75 2.85 18.34
CA ALA A 737 -23.63 2.06 18.86
C ALA A 737 -24.04 0.61 19.17
N SER A 738 -23.09 -0.32 19.18
CA SER A 738 -23.28 -1.74 19.47
C SER A 738 -22.62 -2.14 20.79
N THR A 739 -23.37 -2.78 21.69
CA THR A 739 -22.87 -3.12 23.03
C THR A 739 -21.79 -4.20 23.04
N PRO A 740 -20.77 -4.12 23.90
CA PRO A 740 -20.43 -2.97 24.74
C PRO A 740 -19.93 -1.76 23.93
N SER A 741 -20.35 -0.56 24.31
CA SER A 741 -19.91 0.69 23.69
C SER A 741 -19.55 1.78 24.70
N ARG A 742 -18.67 2.68 24.27
CA ARG A 742 -18.30 3.92 24.96
C ARG A 742 -18.11 5.00 23.91
N ILE A 743 -18.77 6.14 24.10
CA ILE A 743 -18.62 7.34 23.27
C ILE A 743 -18.22 8.50 24.16
N ASP A 744 -17.02 9.05 23.97
CA ASP A 744 -16.54 10.19 24.72
C ASP A 744 -16.64 11.47 23.89
N LEU A 745 -17.14 12.52 24.52
CA LEU A 745 -17.38 13.83 23.95
C LEU A 745 -16.89 14.90 24.91
N HIS A 746 -16.46 16.05 24.37
CA HIS A 746 -16.18 17.24 25.16
C HIS A 746 -17.24 18.30 24.86
N PRO A 747 -18.19 18.59 25.78
CA PRO A 747 -19.30 19.54 25.55
C PRO A 747 -18.86 21.02 25.55
N GLY A 748 -17.61 21.30 25.12
CA GLY A 748 -17.04 22.64 25.05
C GLY A 748 -16.84 23.37 26.39
N GLY A 749 -17.06 22.71 27.54
CA GLY A 749 -16.94 23.30 28.87
C GLY A 749 -17.98 24.39 29.19
N THR A 750 -18.94 24.62 28.29
CA THR A 750 -19.95 25.69 28.40
C THR A 750 -21.39 25.17 28.42
N ALA A 751 -21.62 23.91 28.06
CA ALA A 751 -22.96 23.33 28.13
C ALA A 751 -23.38 23.11 29.59
N ASP A 752 -24.61 23.51 29.92
CA ASP A 752 -25.19 23.38 31.26
C ASP A 752 -26.25 22.28 31.33
N ARG A 753 -26.72 21.76 30.20
CA ARG A 753 -27.78 20.75 30.16
C ARG A 753 -27.70 19.85 28.93
N LEU A 754 -27.99 18.56 29.14
CA LEU A 754 -28.15 17.55 28.10
C LEU A 754 -29.57 17.01 28.10
N THR A 755 -30.21 16.98 26.93
CA THR A 755 -31.44 16.22 26.72
C THR A 755 -31.24 15.19 25.62
N LEU A 756 -31.75 13.97 25.79
CA LEU A 756 -31.70 12.94 24.74
C LEU A 756 -32.82 11.90 24.90
N ARG A 757 -32.90 10.99 23.93
CA ARG A 757 -33.70 9.76 23.96
C ARG A 757 -32.74 8.58 23.80
N VAL A 758 -32.91 7.54 24.60
CA VAL A 758 -32.08 6.33 24.49
C VAL A 758 -32.93 5.07 24.50
N GLY A 759 -32.62 4.12 23.62
CA GLY A 759 -33.31 2.84 23.50
C GLY A 759 -32.54 1.85 22.66
N VAL A 760 -33.07 0.63 22.58
CA VAL A 760 -32.58 -0.38 21.65
C VAL A 760 -33.25 -0.14 20.30
N ASP A 761 -32.45 -0.08 19.25
CA ASP A 761 -32.92 0.09 17.89
C ASP A 761 -33.74 -1.13 17.43
N ASP A 762 -34.78 -0.89 16.62
CA ASP A 762 -35.72 -1.89 16.14
C ASP A 762 -35.06 -3.00 15.28
N GLU A 763 -33.82 -2.80 14.83
CA GLU A 763 -33.04 -3.75 14.04
C GLU A 763 -32.46 -4.91 14.83
N THR A 764 -32.39 -4.78 16.16
CA THR A 764 -31.88 -5.85 17.05
C THR A 764 -33.00 -6.37 17.97
N PRO A 765 -34.03 -7.05 17.42
CA PRO A 765 -35.15 -7.54 18.20
C PRO A 765 -34.71 -8.56 19.25
N GLY A 766 -35.31 -8.50 20.45
CA GLY A 766 -35.03 -9.45 21.53
C GLY A 766 -33.74 -9.19 22.32
N THR A 767 -33.05 -8.07 22.06
CA THR A 767 -31.87 -7.63 22.80
C THR A 767 -32.23 -6.60 23.88
N ALA A 768 -31.32 -6.41 24.85
CA ALA A 768 -31.42 -5.40 25.89
C ALA A 768 -30.02 -4.97 26.35
N ALA A 769 -29.92 -3.75 26.89
CA ALA A 769 -28.66 -3.16 27.31
C ALA A 769 -28.83 -2.36 28.60
N ARG A 770 -27.78 -2.31 29.42
CA ARG A 770 -27.63 -1.26 30.42
C ARG A 770 -27.02 -0.05 29.74
N VAL A 771 -27.69 1.10 29.79
CA VAL A 771 -27.17 2.36 29.28
C VAL A 771 -26.83 3.30 30.43
N SER A 772 -25.74 4.06 30.30
CA SER A 772 -25.34 5.05 31.31
C SER A 772 -24.70 6.28 30.69
N VAL A 773 -24.85 7.42 31.37
CA VAL A 773 -24.17 8.69 31.04
C VAL A 773 -23.27 9.07 32.20
N HIS A 774 -22.02 9.40 31.89
CA HIS A 774 -21.01 9.79 32.87
C HIS A 774 -20.52 11.22 32.59
N GLY A 775 -20.44 12.04 33.63
CA GLY A 775 -19.82 13.37 33.61
C GLY A 775 -18.52 13.35 34.41
N ASP A 776 -17.40 13.71 33.78
CA ASP A 776 -16.05 13.67 34.38
C ASP A 776 -15.72 12.33 35.09
N GLY A 777 -16.16 11.22 34.46
CA GLY A 777 -15.95 9.86 34.97
C GLY A 777 -16.94 9.39 36.04
N ARG A 778 -17.89 10.24 36.47
CA ARG A 778 -18.94 9.87 37.42
C ARG A 778 -20.24 9.53 36.70
N GLU A 779 -20.84 8.38 37.00
CA GLU A 779 -22.18 8.02 36.53
C GLU A 779 -23.22 9.03 37.07
N ILE A 780 -23.91 9.72 36.15
CA ILE A 780 -24.97 10.70 36.46
C ILE A 780 -26.36 10.23 35.98
N PHE A 781 -26.40 9.20 35.13
CA PHE A 781 -27.63 8.54 34.70
C PHE A 781 -27.34 7.08 34.36
N ALA A 782 -28.30 6.21 34.64
CA ALA A 782 -28.34 4.87 34.09
C ALA A 782 -29.76 4.33 33.97
N ALA A 783 -29.98 3.48 32.98
CA ALA A 783 -31.23 2.76 32.77
C ALA A 783 -30.96 1.38 32.13
N VAL A 784 -31.97 0.50 32.16
CA VAL A 784 -32.01 -0.69 31.32
C VAL A 784 -33.01 -0.43 30.20
N VAL A 785 -32.60 -0.65 28.97
CA VAL A 785 -33.42 -0.52 27.76
C VAL A 785 -33.54 -1.88 27.08
N ALA A 786 -34.68 -2.16 26.47
CA ALA A 786 -34.94 -3.42 25.79
C ALA A 786 -35.68 -3.17 24.47
N SER A 787 -35.44 -4.01 23.47
CA SER A 787 -36.10 -3.90 22.17
C SER A 787 -37.63 -3.92 22.30
N GLY A 788 -38.32 -3.09 21.51
CA GLY A 788 -39.77 -2.91 21.54
C GLY A 788 -40.31 -2.06 22.70
N GLN A 789 -39.44 -1.56 23.59
CA GLN A 789 -39.84 -0.58 24.62
C GLN A 789 -39.66 0.87 24.11
N PRO A 790 -40.55 1.80 24.51
CA PRO A 790 -40.37 3.21 24.17
C PRO A 790 -39.04 3.78 24.65
N ALA A 791 -38.47 4.71 23.88
CA ALA A 791 -37.21 5.36 24.23
C ALA A 791 -37.29 6.07 25.60
N VAL A 792 -36.25 5.89 26.42
CA VAL A 792 -36.13 6.55 27.71
C VAL A 792 -35.72 8.01 27.50
N ALA A 793 -36.49 8.92 28.10
CA ALA A 793 -36.19 10.34 28.10
C ALA A 793 -35.13 10.68 29.15
N VAL A 794 -34.06 11.36 28.72
CA VAL A 794 -32.96 11.80 29.58
C VAL A 794 -32.91 13.33 29.57
N ASP A 795 -32.79 13.93 30.75
CA ASP A 795 -32.65 15.36 30.98
C ASP A 795 -31.71 15.57 32.18
N LEU A 796 -30.49 16.01 31.91
CA LEU A 796 -29.38 16.03 32.87
C LEU A 796 -28.76 17.43 32.96
N ASP A 797 -28.47 17.86 34.19
CA ASP A 797 -27.64 19.03 34.48
C ASP A 797 -26.16 18.67 34.20
N LEU A 798 -25.53 19.46 33.35
CA LEU A 798 -24.11 19.36 32.99
C LEU A 798 -23.28 20.52 33.54
N THR A 799 -23.81 21.33 34.45
CA THR A 799 -23.08 22.45 35.05
C THR A 799 -21.75 22.00 35.65
N GLY A 800 -20.65 22.50 35.10
CA GLY A 800 -19.30 22.17 35.53
C GLY A 800 -18.73 20.87 34.94
N VAL A 801 -19.49 20.15 34.10
CA VAL A 801 -19.03 18.93 33.44
C VAL A 801 -18.16 19.28 32.22
N THR A 802 -16.96 18.72 32.17
CA THR A 802 -15.99 18.98 31.09
C THR A 802 -15.82 17.81 30.12
N ALA A 803 -16.07 16.59 30.57
CA ALA A 803 -16.04 15.38 29.76
C ALA A 803 -17.36 14.60 29.92
N LEU A 804 -17.93 14.18 28.80
CA LEU A 804 -19.18 13.40 28.75
C LEU A 804 -18.90 12.03 28.12
N SER A 805 -19.36 10.95 28.74
CA SER A 805 -19.25 9.59 28.21
C SER A 805 -20.63 8.94 28.16
N LEU A 806 -21.06 8.50 26.96
CA LEU A 806 -22.25 7.67 26.76
C LEU A 806 -21.79 6.22 26.70
N ARG A 807 -22.41 5.33 27.48
CA ARG A 807 -21.99 3.93 27.55
C ARG A 807 -23.16 2.99 27.45
N SER A 808 -22.97 1.89 26.74
CA SER A 808 -23.90 0.77 26.74
C SER A 808 -23.16 -0.52 27.05
N ASP A 809 -23.65 -1.28 28.04
CA ASP A 809 -23.08 -2.53 28.47
C ASP A 809 -24.03 -3.69 28.12
N ALA A 810 -23.47 -4.80 27.65
CA ALA A 810 -24.21 -6.03 27.41
C ALA A 810 -24.76 -6.59 28.74
N LEU A 811 -25.96 -7.18 28.68
CA LEU A 811 -26.57 -7.87 29.81
C LEU A 811 -26.30 -9.37 29.72
N PRO A 812 -25.85 -10.05 30.80
CA PRO A 812 -25.44 -11.46 30.75
C PRO A 812 -26.51 -12.44 30.22
N GLU A 813 -27.79 -12.10 30.38
CA GLU A 813 -28.93 -12.87 29.90
C GLU A 813 -29.18 -12.77 28.38
N HIS A 814 -28.45 -11.90 27.65
CA HIS A 814 -28.55 -11.71 26.21
C HIS A 814 -27.20 -12.03 25.53
N ALA A 815 -27.21 -12.97 24.59
CA ALA A 815 -25.99 -13.42 23.89
C ALA A 815 -25.59 -12.49 22.73
N GLU A 816 -26.55 -11.80 22.11
CA GLU A 816 -26.33 -10.93 20.96
C GLU A 816 -26.14 -9.46 21.41
N PRO A 817 -25.21 -8.72 20.79
CA PRO A 817 -25.07 -7.27 21.00
C PRO A 817 -26.37 -6.52 20.70
N ALA A 818 -26.76 -5.62 21.60
CA ALA A 818 -27.84 -4.68 21.36
C ALA A 818 -27.32 -3.46 20.58
N HIS A 819 -28.02 -3.06 19.54
CA HIS A 819 -27.76 -1.78 18.88
C HIS A 819 -28.53 -0.70 19.65
N VAL A 820 -27.81 0.23 20.26
CA VAL A 820 -28.32 1.30 21.12
C VAL A 820 -28.27 2.62 20.38
N ASP A 821 -29.43 3.26 20.35
CA ASP A 821 -29.65 4.56 19.73
C ASP A 821 -29.66 5.66 20.79
N TRP A 822 -28.65 6.53 20.76
CA TRP A 822 -28.63 7.79 21.52
C TRP A 822 -29.24 8.91 20.67
N ALA A 823 -30.56 8.84 20.51
CA ALA A 823 -31.32 9.67 19.57
C ALA A 823 -31.65 11.07 20.11
N ALA A 824 -31.82 12.02 19.17
CA ALA A 824 -32.28 13.39 19.42
C ALA A 824 -31.49 14.13 20.51
N GLY A 825 -30.19 13.84 20.64
CA GLY A 825 -29.33 14.43 21.67
C GLY A 825 -29.12 15.93 21.47
N ARG A 826 -29.34 16.74 22.51
CA ARG A 826 -29.19 18.20 22.50
C ARG A 826 -28.37 18.65 23.71
N LEU A 827 -27.31 19.41 23.43
CA LEU A 827 -26.59 20.18 24.43
C LEU A 827 -27.10 21.62 24.43
N HIS A 828 -27.43 22.13 25.61
CA HIS A 828 -27.86 23.51 25.81
C HIS A 828 -26.74 24.29 26.49
N VAL A 829 -26.49 25.49 25.97
CA VAL A 829 -25.54 26.45 26.53
C VAL A 829 -26.33 27.69 26.91
N GLY A 830 -26.51 27.94 28.20
CA GLY A 830 -27.11 29.16 28.71
C GLY A 830 -26.23 30.38 28.42
N GLY A 831 -26.87 31.51 28.09
CA GLY A 831 -26.16 32.77 27.97
C GLY A 831 -25.55 33.17 29.31
N THR A 832 -24.29 33.61 29.31
CA THR A 832 -23.68 34.27 30.48
C THR A 832 -24.66 35.33 31.00
N PRO A 833 -24.97 35.41 32.30
CA PRO A 833 -25.71 36.54 32.81
C PRO A 833 -24.92 37.79 32.44
N SER A 834 -25.53 38.67 31.65
CA SER A 834 -24.97 39.97 31.33
C SER A 834 -24.58 40.66 32.63
N ALA A 835 -23.38 41.25 32.65
CA ALA A 835 -22.88 42.06 33.74
C ALA A 835 -23.60 43.44 33.83
N ASP A 836 -24.92 43.46 33.71
CA ASP A 836 -25.78 44.60 34.02
C ASP A 836 -26.69 44.27 35.22
N THR A 837 -26.05 44.07 36.37
CA THR A 837 -26.66 44.47 37.64
C THR A 837 -25.67 45.36 38.37
N ALA A 838 -25.62 46.63 37.95
CA ALA A 838 -25.24 47.69 38.87
C ALA A 838 -26.15 47.58 40.11
N PRO A 839 -25.63 47.70 41.34
CA PRO A 839 -26.46 47.68 42.53
C PRO A 839 -27.29 48.96 42.55
N GLY A 840 -28.55 48.84 42.14
CA GLY A 840 -29.56 49.88 42.27
C GLY A 840 -30.07 49.92 43.71
N ASP A 841 -29.80 51.05 44.36
CA ASP A 841 -30.32 51.49 45.64
C ASP A 841 -31.80 51.12 45.85
N ASP A 842 -32.09 50.20 46.78
CA ASP A 842 -33.34 50.29 47.56
C ASP A 842 -33.24 49.55 48.91
N ALA A 843 -32.46 50.14 49.81
CA ALA A 843 -32.48 49.81 51.23
C ALA A 843 -32.22 51.05 52.10
N ARG A 844 -32.93 52.17 51.83
CA ARG A 844 -33.03 53.31 52.74
C ARG A 844 -34.38 54.03 52.62
N ALA A 845 -35.44 53.43 53.16
CA ALA A 845 -36.62 54.19 53.60
C ALA A 845 -37.44 53.40 54.64
N ALA A 846 -36.96 53.39 55.88
CA ALA A 846 -37.80 53.19 57.05
C ALA A 846 -37.60 54.38 58.00
N ILE A 847 -38.26 55.51 57.68
CA ILE A 847 -38.51 56.63 58.60
C ILE A 847 -39.92 57.17 58.31
N LYS A 848 -40.76 57.14 59.35
CA LYS A 848 -42.09 57.76 59.55
C LYS A 848 -43.36 56.99 59.15
N GLU A 849 -43.85 56.27 60.16
CA GLU A 849 -45.19 56.23 60.80
C GLU A 849 -45.73 54.82 61.01
#